data_AF-A0A9P6GJ35-F1
#
_entry.id   AF-A0A9P6GJ35-F1
#
_cell.length_a   1.000
_cell.length_b   1.000
_cell.length_c   1.000
_cell.angle_alpha   90.00
_cell.angle_beta   90.00
_cell.angle_gamma   90.00
#
_symmetry.space_group_name_H-M   'P 1'
#
loop_
_entity.id
_entity.type
_entity.pdbx_description
1 polymer ?
#
loop_
_entity_poly.entity_id
_entity_poly.type
_entity_poly.pdbx_seq_one_letter_code
_entity_poly.pdbx_strand_id
1 'polypeptide(L)'
;MPEFKERQLVTDPQKAFHFTDLQRLKPTRENDPYEYQAGWGNRHQSELIPGTLPVAQNNPQEVRFGLYTEGITYSAFAAPRHSNFSTYMYRCRPAAAHKGYVPIETKSNIQNCFLSANPKVETLPEQAEWHPFPLPKDDDKIDFIDGLHTLAGSGDPNIREGMALYVYMINSSMERRAFCNTDGDFLICAQLGSLDIVTEMGKIYLQPGEICVIQRGIRFCLNLATDTKVARGYITEVWGSMWMLPDLGPLGGHGLANPRDFLYPVAAIDDELHVDWQIVNKTNGQLTAIQQDHSPFDLVAWHGNVVPYKYDLTKFSSQNSTSIDHTDPSIFCVLTAPSRDPVTPLADFLWFGPRWDVATNTFRLPYFHRNSASEFLACLYGQGLGRSDEFLPGGGSFEGCHTPHGGFHEGYQHGMRNHENVPEKILTDQLTIMIESSRLFLWTEYARKGCGTISTTGTDYKVWDALPDRFSTNSKAKELLARLKDDKIAEKRRLAPYYIGGFAHGANASDTEGVHSKELKPYLNGTNGFAFGESFDSSAYRIYVGIGLSLAHGFPTARSGMWKRGNATASTIDKKTIEKLPLAVTLSSLIAHKYLQTLEVIKIEHPTRGDDTRSWGPPDAPYTDGVERQFPGESAYYLSVNRNKKSLGLSFNNPSGISILHSLVQKCDILVENYLPGSLAKYKLDYATLSKLNPSLLYASVTGYGQTGPYSNRAGYDVMVEAEMGLMHITGERDGPPVKVGVAVTDISTGMYTAIGVLAALYARKETGLGQWIDASLSDCQVAQLANIASSALISGKKDSGRWGTAHASVVPYRAYQTKDTNIAVGGCNDKLYGILCDKIGKPEWKTDARFVTNALRVKNRDTLDRIIEDELKTKTTKEWLEIFEGSGMPYAAVNDIQGTINHEHVLARNMIEEIDHPSCGPIKLVNHPVKYSRAQPKIRTPPPMLGEHTTEVLRELLDYSEEDIQGLKSEKTIA
;
A
#
# COMPACT_ATOMS: atom_id res chain seq x y z
N MET A 1 -48.01 2.74 23.86
CA MET A 1 -46.91 2.19 23.05
C MET A 1 -47.54 1.61 21.79
N PRO A 2 -46.93 1.76 20.60
CA PRO A 2 -47.41 1.01 19.44
C PRO A 2 -47.42 -0.49 19.79
N GLU A 3 -48.45 -1.21 19.34
CA GLU A 3 -48.55 -2.67 19.53
C GLU A 3 -47.24 -3.33 19.06
N PHE A 4 -46.65 -4.14 19.93
CA PHE A 4 -45.54 -4.99 19.55
C PHE A 4 -46.05 -5.99 18.52
N LYS A 5 -45.70 -5.79 17.25
CA LYS A 5 -45.87 -6.84 16.23
C LYS A 5 -44.89 -7.97 16.57
N GLU A 6 -45.42 -9.14 16.91
CA GLU A 6 -44.61 -10.35 16.97
C GLU A 6 -43.94 -10.58 15.61
N ARG A 7 -42.62 -10.79 15.63
CA ARG A 7 -41.84 -11.07 14.43
C ARG A 7 -42.20 -12.47 13.95
N GLN A 8 -42.68 -12.59 12.70
CA GLN A 8 -42.90 -13.90 12.09
C GLN A 8 -41.57 -14.63 11.92
N LEU A 9 -41.52 -15.88 12.36
CA LEU A 9 -40.35 -16.75 12.21
C LEU A 9 -40.18 -17.15 10.75
N VAL A 10 -39.02 -16.86 10.17
CA VAL A 10 -38.66 -17.31 8.82
C VAL A 10 -38.02 -18.70 8.94
N THR A 11 -38.63 -19.70 8.32
CA THR A 11 -38.14 -21.08 8.32
C THR A 11 -37.46 -21.49 7.02
N ASP A 12 -37.83 -20.85 5.91
CA ASP A 12 -37.22 -21.04 4.60
C ASP A 12 -35.95 -20.18 4.51
N PRO A 13 -34.76 -20.79 4.44
CA PRO A 13 -33.51 -20.04 4.41
C PRO A 13 -33.36 -19.12 3.20
N GLN A 14 -34.00 -19.43 2.07
CA GLN A 14 -33.94 -18.59 0.87
C GLN A 14 -34.78 -17.31 1.02
N LYS A 15 -35.73 -17.31 1.96
CA LYS A 15 -36.59 -16.15 2.28
C LYS A 15 -36.11 -15.35 3.49
N ALA A 16 -34.96 -15.71 4.05
CA ALA A 16 -34.36 -14.95 5.15
C ALA A 16 -33.77 -13.65 4.62
N PHE A 17 -34.23 -12.51 5.12
CA PHE A 17 -33.63 -11.21 4.78
C PHE A 17 -32.23 -11.11 5.39
N HIS A 18 -32.07 -11.51 6.65
CA HIS A 18 -30.78 -11.64 7.31
C HIS A 18 -30.80 -12.84 8.28
N PHE A 19 -29.64 -13.45 8.56
CA PHE A 19 -29.55 -14.63 9.44
C PHE A 19 -30.24 -14.45 10.80
N THR A 20 -30.28 -13.22 11.32
CA THR A 20 -30.93 -12.89 12.59
C THR A 20 -32.46 -13.01 12.57
N ASP A 21 -33.09 -13.08 11.39
CA ASP A 21 -34.53 -13.40 11.24
C ASP A 21 -34.85 -14.84 11.67
N LEU A 22 -33.87 -15.73 11.62
CA LEU A 22 -34.04 -17.15 11.98
C LEU A 22 -34.16 -17.40 13.49
N GLN A 23 -33.81 -16.39 14.32
CA GLN A 23 -33.84 -16.44 15.79
C GLN A 23 -33.17 -17.69 16.41
N ARG A 24 -31.98 -18.04 15.93
CA ARG A 24 -31.25 -19.24 16.38
C ARG A 24 -30.17 -18.91 17.42
N LEU A 25 -29.93 -19.87 18.31
CA LEU A 25 -28.82 -19.86 19.27
C LEU A 25 -27.53 -20.48 18.69
N LYS A 26 -27.66 -21.36 17.69
CA LYS A 26 -26.53 -21.95 16.97
C LYS A 26 -26.09 -21.04 15.82
N PRO A 27 -24.80 -21.03 15.46
CA PRO A 27 -24.29 -20.27 14.32
C PRO A 27 -24.61 -20.95 12.98
N THR A 28 -25.45 -21.99 12.94
CA THR A 28 -25.83 -22.72 11.73
C THR A 28 -27.35 -22.66 11.53
N ARG A 29 -27.81 -23.00 10.32
CA ARG A 29 -29.24 -23.17 10.05
C ARG A 29 -29.76 -24.46 10.69
N GLU A 30 -31.07 -24.59 10.84
CA GLU A 30 -31.70 -25.70 11.58
C GLU A 30 -31.41 -27.09 11.00
N ASN A 31 -31.31 -27.18 9.68
CA ASN A 31 -31.08 -28.42 8.96
C ASN A 31 -29.61 -28.85 8.90
N ASP A 32 -28.68 -28.03 9.41
CA ASP A 32 -27.27 -28.40 9.50
C ASP A 32 -27.07 -29.32 10.72
N PRO A 33 -26.75 -30.62 10.51
CA PRO A 33 -26.69 -31.59 11.59
C PRO A 33 -25.37 -31.55 12.38
N TYR A 34 -24.38 -30.76 11.93
CA TYR A 34 -23.02 -30.83 12.46
C TYR A 34 -22.68 -29.71 13.45
N GLU A 35 -21.65 -29.97 14.25
CA GLU A 35 -21.02 -28.99 15.13
C GLU A 35 -19.72 -28.47 14.51
N TYR A 36 -19.39 -27.22 14.82
CA TYR A 36 -18.26 -26.52 14.22
C TYR A 36 -17.51 -25.70 15.25
N GLN A 37 -16.24 -25.46 14.96
CA GLN A 37 -15.42 -24.44 15.60
C GLN A 37 -15.54 -23.14 14.80
N ALA A 38 -15.48 -21.99 15.47
CA ALA A 38 -15.67 -20.68 14.84
C ALA A 38 -14.39 -19.84 14.90
N GLY A 39 -14.17 -19.01 13.88
CA GLY A 39 -13.13 -17.98 13.89
C GLY A 39 -12.10 -18.12 12.78
N TRP A 40 -12.16 -17.20 11.82
CA TRP A 40 -11.17 -17.02 10.77
C TRP A 40 -9.77 -16.72 11.34
N GLY A 41 -8.74 -17.30 10.71
CA GLY A 41 -7.33 -17.04 11.06
C GLY A 41 -6.80 -17.81 12.28
N ASN A 42 -7.66 -18.60 12.95
CA ASN A 42 -7.25 -19.44 14.07
C ASN A 42 -6.32 -20.59 13.63
N ARG A 43 -5.51 -21.08 14.58
CA ARG A 43 -4.94 -22.43 14.50
C ARG A 43 -5.83 -23.33 15.36
N HIS A 44 -6.77 -23.99 14.70
CA HIS A 44 -7.76 -24.86 15.34
C HIS A 44 -7.11 -26.15 15.83
N GLN A 45 -7.78 -26.79 16.77
CA GLN A 45 -7.44 -28.11 17.27
C GLN A 45 -8.72 -28.89 17.50
N SER A 46 -8.78 -30.12 17.02
CA SER A 46 -9.96 -30.97 17.15
C SER A 46 -9.55 -32.41 17.41
N GLU A 47 -10.28 -33.09 18.28
CA GLU A 47 -10.05 -34.47 18.65
C GLU A 47 -11.39 -35.19 18.84
N LEU A 48 -11.56 -36.31 18.14
CA LEU A 48 -12.73 -37.17 18.29
C LEU A 48 -12.75 -37.84 19.67
N ILE A 49 -11.57 -38.26 20.14
CA ILE A 49 -11.37 -38.85 21.46
C ILE A 49 -10.52 -37.88 22.30
N PRO A 50 -11.02 -37.38 23.44
CA PRO A 50 -10.28 -36.42 24.25
C PRO A 50 -8.88 -36.89 24.68
N GLY A 51 -7.90 -36.01 24.53
CA GLY A 51 -6.47 -36.22 24.78
C GLY A 51 -5.75 -37.04 23.70
N THR A 52 -6.27 -37.11 22.48
CA THR A 52 -5.56 -37.75 21.34
C THR A 52 -4.41 -36.88 20.88
N LEU A 53 -4.61 -35.55 20.90
CA LEU A 53 -3.55 -34.60 20.54
C LEU A 53 -2.36 -34.73 21.49
N PRO A 54 -1.13 -34.92 20.99
CA PRO A 54 0.06 -34.95 21.83
C PRO A 54 0.28 -33.60 22.51
N VAL A 55 0.67 -33.64 23.79
CA VAL A 55 0.95 -32.43 24.57
C VAL A 55 2.41 -32.02 24.38
N ALA A 56 2.63 -30.72 24.12
CA ALA A 56 3.95 -30.07 24.01
C ALA A 56 4.86 -30.53 22.85
N GLN A 57 4.37 -31.35 21.92
CA GLN A 57 5.09 -31.79 20.73
C GLN A 57 4.11 -32.20 19.63
N ASN A 58 4.55 -32.21 18.36
CA ASN A 58 3.72 -32.70 17.25
C ASN A 58 4.07 -34.14 16.82
N ASN A 59 5.32 -34.56 17.07
CA ASN A 59 5.87 -35.82 16.57
C ASN A 59 6.36 -36.69 17.74
N PRO A 60 5.45 -37.21 18.60
CA PRO A 60 5.85 -38.16 19.63
C PRO A 60 6.38 -39.46 18.98
N GLN A 61 7.28 -40.17 19.68
CA GLN A 61 7.73 -41.49 19.23
C GLN A 61 6.57 -42.50 19.20
N GLU A 62 5.65 -42.41 20.15
CA GLU A 62 4.42 -43.19 20.23
C GLU A 62 3.24 -42.23 20.28
N VAL A 63 2.48 -42.14 19.19
CA VAL A 63 1.22 -41.39 19.17
C VAL A 63 0.18 -42.23 19.90
N ARG A 64 -0.68 -41.57 20.70
CA ARG A 64 -1.77 -42.24 21.42
C ARG A 64 -2.60 -43.10 20.45
N PHE A 65 -2.98 -44.29 20.90
CA PHE A 65 -3.72 -45.29 20.11
C PHE A 65 -2.94 -45.88 18.91
N GLY A 66 -1.62 -45.66 18.82
CA GLY A 66 -0.81 -46.17 17.71
C GLY A 66 -1.09 -45.47 16.38
N LEU A 67 -1.61 -44.24 16.43
CA LEU A 67 -1.86 -43.41 15.25
C LEU A 67 -0.55 -42.98 14.58
N TYR A 68 -0.67 -42.50 13.35
CA TYR A 68 0.44 -41.91 12.60
C TYR A 68 0.32 -40.38 12.61
N THR A 69 1.42 -39.70 12.92
CA THR A 69 1.54 -38.26 12.68
C THR A 69 1.79 -38.02 11.19
N GLU A 70 0.96 -37.18 10.59
CA GLU A 70 1.09 -36.69 9.23
C GLU A 70 0.95 -35.17 9.22
N GLY A 71 1.62 -34.48 8.30
CA GLY A 71 1.55 -33.02 8.19
C GLY A 71 1.21 -32.59 6.77
N ILE A 72 0.19 -31.74 6.62
CA ILE A 72 -0.05 -31.00 5.37
C ILE A 72 0.61 -29.63 5.51
N THR A 73 1.54 -29.33 4.60
CA THR A 73 2.21 -28.03 4.51
C THR A 73 1.73 -27.32 3.25
N TYR A 74 0.98 -26.23 3.43
CA TYR A 74 0.33 -25.51 2.34
C TYR A 74 1.20 -24.36 1.81
N SER A 75 1.81 -23.60 2.74
CA SER A 75 2.76 -22.51 2.44
C SER A 75 4.22 -23.00 2.39
N ALA A 76 5.16 -22.15 1.99
CA ALA A 76 6.57 -22.43 2.23
C ALA A 76 6.85 -22.59 3.74
N PHE A 77 7.75 -23.50 4.14
CA PHE A 77 8.08 -23.73 5.56
C PHE A 77 8.54 -22.46 6.27
N ALA A 78 9.34 -21.64 5.60
CA ALA A 78 9.88 -20.38 6.11
C ALA A 78 8.95 -19.16 5.90
N ALA A 79 7.68 -19.38 5.49
CA ALA A 79 6.72 -18.30 5.36
C ALA A 79 6.53 -17.58 6.72
N PRO A 80 6.37 -16.24 6.73
CA PRO A 80 6.13 -15.50 7.95
C PRO A 80 4.86 -16.01 8.64
N ARG A 81 4.77 -15.89 9.97
CA ARG A 81 3.71 -16.52 10.76
C ARG A 81 2.29 -16.25 10.27
N HIS A 82 2.00 -15.04 9.81
CA HIS A 82 0.68 -14.65 9.28
C HIS A 82 0.36 -15.27 7.91
N SER A 83 1.36 -15.76 7.18
CA SER A 83 1.23 -16.47 5.90
C SER A 83 1.67 -17.94 5.98
N ASN A 84 1.83 -18.48 7.20
CA ASN A 84 2.29 -19.85 7.41
C ASN A 84 1.10 -20.79 7.65
N PHE A 85 0.83 -21.64 6.66
CA PHE A 85 -0.32 -22.53 6.64
C PHE A 85 0.14 -23.99 6.70
N SER A 86 -0.19 -24.64 7.82
CA SER A 86 0.13 -26.04 8.08
C SER A 86 -0.86 -26.70 9.06
N THR A 87 -1.14 -27.98 8.85
CA THR A 87 -1.94 -28.82 9.75
C THR A 87 -1.24 -30.13 10.04
N TYR A 88 -1.17 -30.48 11.33
CA TYR A 88 -0.77 -31.79 11.81
C TYR A 88 -2.00 -32.65 12.04
N MET A 89 -1.88 -33.91 11.67
CA MET A 89 -2.94 -34.89 11.55
C MET A 89 -2.51 -36.17 12.27
N TYR A 90 -3.41 -36.77 13.04
CA TYR A 90 -3.18 -38.02 13.75
C TYR A 90 -4.21 -39.04 13.25
N ARG A 91 -3.76 -39.90 12.33
CA ARG A 91 -4.61 -40.77 11.50
C ARG A 91 -4.31 -42.25 11.68
N CYS A 92 -5.27 -43.11 11.36
CA CYS A 92 -5.12 -44.56 11.51
C CYS A 92 -4.10 -45.18 10.54
N ARG A 93 -4.09 -44.76 9.27
CA ARG A 93 -3.09 -45.15 8.27
C ARG A 93 -2.58 -43.91 7.53
N PRO A 94 -1.27 -43.79 7.27
CA PRO A 94 -0.74 -42.62 6.58
C PRO A 94 -1.25 -42.57 5.13
N ALA A 95 -1.47 -41.36 4.60
CA ALA A 95 -1.94 -41.13 3.23
C ALA A 95 -1.03 -41.75 2.16
N ALA A 96 0.24 -41.99 2.52
CA ALA A 96 1.24 -42.66 1.68
C ALA A 96 1.01 -44.17 1.52
N ALA A 97 0.16 -44.79 2.33
CA ALA A 97 -0.10 -46.23 2.31
C ALA A 97 -1.08 -46.63 1.20
N HIS A 98 -0.69 -46.54 -0.08
CA HIS A 98 -1.59 -46.84 -1.20
C HIS A 98 -0.98 -47.79 -2.24
N LYS A 99 -1.83 -48.36 -3.11
CA LYS A 99 -1.50 -49.33 -4.16
C LYS A 99 -1.10 -48.65 -5.49
N GLY A 100 -0.51 -47.45 -5.43
CA GLY A 100 -0.11 -46.67 -6.61
C GLY A 100 -1.26 -45.91 -7.30
N TYR A 101 -0.96 -45.36 -8.48
CA TYR A 101 -1.87 -44.54 -9.30
C TYR A 101 -2.37 -45.34 -10.52
N VAL A 102 -3.64 -45.15 -10.87
CA VAL A 102 -4.29 -45.73 -12.04
C VAL A 102 -5.00 -44.63 -12.84
N PRO A 103 -5.03 -44.74 -14.18
CA PRO A 103 -5.87 -43.85 -14.98
C PRO A 103 -7.35 -44.08 -14.65
N ILE A 104 -8.17 -43.06 -14.86
CA ILE A 104 -9.62 -43.16 -14.76
C ILE A 104 -10.28 -42.58 -16.00
N GLU A 105 -11.44 -43.14 -16.34
CA GLU A 105 -12.37 -42.50 -17.25
C GLU A 105 -13.32 -41.63 -16.44
N THR A 106 -13.69 -40.49 -16.99
CA THR A 106 -14.55 -39.50 -16.35
C THR A 106 -15.44 -38.84 -17.39
N LYS A 107 -16.64 -38.44 -16.99
CA LYS A 107 -17.54 -37.61 -17.81
C LYS A 107 -17.28 -36.11 -17.67
N SER A 108 -16.36 -35.73 -16.78
CA SER A 108 -15.97 -34.35 -16.53
C SER A 108 -15.40 -33.67 -17.79
N ASN A 109 -15.65 -32.37 -17.94
CA ASN A 109 -15.03 -31.55 -18.99
C ASN A 109 -14.03 -30.60 -18.33
N ILE A 110 -12.86 -31.13 -17.94
CA ILE A 110 -11.83 -30.34 -17.26
C ILE A 110 -10.84 -29.76 -18.27
N GLN A 111 -10.65 -28.44 -18.23
CA GLN A 111 -9.69 -27.71 -19.05
C GLN A 111 -9.07 -26.58 -18.22
N ASN A 112 -7.80 -26.72 -17.83
CA ASN A 112 -7.18 -25.79 -16.87
C ASN A 112 -5.99 -24.99 -17.41
N CYS A 113 -5.55 -25.26 -18.64
CA CYS A 113 -4.59 -24.37 -19.31
C CYS A 113 -5.37 -23.26 -20.04
N PHE A 114 -5.36 -22.06 -19.49
CA PHE A 114 -5.99 -20.85 -20.05
C PHE A 114 -4.93 -19.88 -20.55
N LEU A 115 -4.12 -20.37 -21.47
CA LEU A 115 -3.18 -19.58 -22.25
C LEU A 115 -3.71 -19.46 -23.68
N SER A 116 -3.51 -18.32 -24.33
CA SER A 116 -3.99 -18.09 -25.70
C SER A 116 -3.44 -19.08 -26.74
N ALA A 117 -2.36 -19.80 -26.40
CA ALA A 117 -1.81 -20.87 -27.22
C ALA A 117 -2.64 -22.17 -27.20
N ASN A 118 -3.54 -22.34 -26.23
CA ASN A 118 -4.42 -23.50 -26.15
C ASN A 118 -5.63 -23.33 -27.10
N PRO A 119 -5.78 -24.15 -28.14
CA PRO A 119 -6.85 -23.99 -29.13
C PRO A 119 -8.25 -24.35 -28.60
N LYS A 120 -8.36 -24.93 -27.40
CA LYS A 120 -9.65 -25.34 -26.80
C LYS A 120 -10.35 -24.23 -26.02
N VAL A 121 -9.68 -23.08 -25.85
CA VAL A 121 -10.20 -21.94 -25.10
C VAL A 121 -10.19 -20.68 -25.98
N GLU A 122 -11.21 -19.84 -25.86
CA GLU A 122 -11.34 -18.62 -26.66
C GLU A 122 -11.91 -17.47 -25.81
N THR A 123 -11.64 -16.22 -26.19
CA THR A 123 -12.30 -15.07 -25.59
C THR A 123 -13.75 -14.95 -26.06
N LEU A 124 -14.60 -14.35 -25.23
CA LEU A 124 -15.92 -13.87 -25.66
C LEU A 124 -15.86 -12.33 -25.72
N PRO A 125 -15.91 -11.72 -26.92
CA PRO A 125 -15.80 -10.26 -27.06
C PRO A 125 -17.09 -9.53 -26.67
N GLU A 126 -18.22 -10.22 -26.73
CA GLU A 126 -19.55 -9.71 -26.35
C GLU A 126 -19.95 -10.25 -24.97
N GLN A 127 -20.97 -9.63 -24.38
CA GLN A 127 -21.61 -10.17 -23.18
C GLN A 127 -22.22 -11.55 -23.48
N ALA A 128 -22.07 -12.47 -22.54
CA ALA A 128 -22.63 -13.82 -22.65
C ALA A 128 -23.51 -14.15 -21.46
N GLU A 129 -24.49 -15.01 -21.68
CA GLU A 129 -25.41 -15.47 -20.65
C GLU A 129 -25.69 -16.95 -20.85
N TRP A 130 -25.75 -17.69 -19.75
CA TRP A 130 -26.07 -19.10 -19.71
C TRP A 130 -27.38 -19.28 -18.95
N HIS A 131 -28.35 -19.94 -19.57
CA HIS A 131 -29.48 -20.51 -18.86
C HIS A 131 -29.00 -21.55 -17.83
N PRO A 132 -29.86 -21.97 -16.88
CA PRO A 132 -29.48 -22.94 -15.86
C PRO A 132 -28.83 -24.19 -16.44
N PHE A 133 -27.61 -24.49 -15.99
CA PHE A 133 -26.86 -25.64 -16.51
C PHE A 133 -27.64 -26.95 -16.26
N PRO A 134 -27.70 -27.85 -17.27
CA PRO A 134 -28.63 -28.97 -17.27
C PRO A 134 -28.21 -30.01 -16.23
N LEU A 135 -29.17 -30.46 -15.42
CA LEU A 135 -28.93 -31.53 -14.46
C LEU A 135 -28.71 -32.88 -15.17
N PRO A 136 -28.00 -33.82 -14.53
CA PRO A 136 -27.87 -35.18 -15.07
C PRO A 136 -29.23 -35.83 -15.29
N LYS A 137 -29.33 -36.68 -16.30
CA LYS A 137 -30.55 -37.47 -16.55
C LYS A 137 -30.71 -38.53 -15.46
N ASP A 138 -31.95 -38.90 -15.15
CA ASP A 138 -32.27 -39.85 -14.08
C ASP A 138 -31.68 -41.26 -14.30
N ASP A 139 -31.40 -41.64 -15.54
CA ASP A 139 -30.82 -42.93 -15.92
C ASP A 139 -29.29 -42.98 -15.82
N ASP A 140 -28.64 -41.84 -15.58
CA ASP A 140 -27.18 -41.72 -15.50
C ASP A 140 -26.74 -41.36 -14.07
N LYS A 141 -25.87 -42.18 -13.46
CA LYS A 141 -25.32 -41.88 -12.14
C LYS A 141 -24.11 -40.96 -12.26
N ILE A 142 -24.26 -39.69 -11.88
CA ILE A 142 -23.21 -38.67 -11.94
C ILE A 142 -22.90 -38.19 -10.53
N ASP A 143 -21.70 -38.54 -10.04
CA ASP A 143 -21.13 -38.00 -8.81
C ASP A 143 -20.31 -36.72 -9.08
N PHE A 144 -19.70 -36.14 -8.05
CA PHE A 144 -18.94 -34.89 -8.16
C PHE A 144 -17.77 -34.96 -9.16
N ILE A 145 -17.06 -36.09 -9.24
CA ILE A 145 -15.91 -36.21 -10.13
C ILE A 145 -16.37 -36.18 -11.59
N ASP A 146 -17.46 -36.89 -11.89
CA ASP A 146 -18.01 -36.99 -13.24
C ASP A 146 -18.81 -35.74 -13.64
N GLY A 147 -19.42 -35.05 -12.68
CA GLY A 147 -20.26 -33.86 -12.88
C GLY A 147 -19.53 -32.53 -12.83
N LEU A 148 -18.19 -32.52 -12.73
CA LEU A 148 -17.37 -31.30 -12.66
C LEU A 148 -16.99 -30.82 -14.07
N HIS A 149 -17.37 -29.60 -14.44
CA HIS A 149 -17.06 -29.05 -15.77
C HIS A 149 -16.49 -27.64 -15.67
N THR A 150 -15.35 -27.41 -16.33
CA THR A 150 -14.71 -26.10 -16.36
C THR A 150 -15.41 -25.18 -17.35
N LEU A 151 -15.79 -23.99 -16.90
CA LEU A 151 -16.46 -22.98 -17.70
C LEU A 151 -15.45 -22.04 -18.38
N ALA A 152 -14.60 -21.42 -17.57
CA ALA A 152 -13.65 -20.40 -18.01
C ALA A 152 -12.48 -20.31 -17.04
N GLY A 153 -11.49 -19.50 -17.37
CA GLY A 153 -10.39 -19.20 -16.47
C GLY A 153 -9.33 -18.33 -17.12
N SER A 154 -8.22 -18.16 -16.42
CA SER A 154 -7.04 -17.44 -16.89
C SER A 154 -5.80 -18.02 -16.24
N GLY A 155 -4.70 -18.14 -16.98
CA GLY A 155 -3.44 -18.68 -16.47
C GLY A 155 -3.31 -20.21 -16.56
N ASP A 156 -2.47 -20.79 -15.72
CA ASP A 156 -2.10 -22.21 -15.79
C ASP A 156 -1.71 -22.75 -14.39
N PRO A 157 -2.31 -23.86 -13.91
CA PRO A 157 -2.04 -24.42 -12.60
C PRO A 157 -0.61 -24.95 -12.44
N ASN A 158 0.06 -25.37 -13.52
CA ASN A 158 1.44 -25.88 -13.47
C ASN A 158 2.43 -24.83 -12.97
N ILE A 159 2.28 -23.58 -13.43
CA ILE A 159 3.11 -22.46 -12.97
C ILE A 159 2.55 -21.78 -11.71
N ARG A 160 1.45 -22.31 -11.17
CA ARG A 160 0.72 -21.77 -10.02
C ARG A 160 0.42 -20.29 -10.20
N GLU A 161 -0.29 -19.95 -11.27
CA GLU A 161 -0.74 -18.58 -11.52
C GLU A 161 -2.07 -18.63 -12.26
N GLY A 162 -3.09 -18.01 -11.69
CA GLY A 162 -4.38 -17.85 -12.36
C GLY A 162 -5.53 -18.52 -11.62
N MET A 163 -6.61 -18.75 -12.33
CA MET A 163 -7.87 -19.25 -11.77
C MET A 163 -8.71 -19.99 -12.80
N ALA A 164 -9.68 -20.75 -12.32
CA ALA A 164 -10.69 -21.40 -13.13
C ALA A 164 -12.08 -21.32 -12.48
N LEU A 165 -13.10 -21.18 -13.32
CA LEU A 165 -14.51 -21.24 -12.97
C LEU A 165 -15.05 -22.61 -13.37
N TYR A 166 -15.85 -23.23 -12.52
CA TYR A 166 -16.52 -24.49 -12.79
C TYR A 166 -17.98 -24.42 -12.41
N VAL A 167 -18.73 -25.34 -13.00
CA VAL A 167 -20.05 -25.77 -12.52
C VAL A 167 -19.96 -27.26 -12.16
N TYR A 168 -20.61 -27.65 -11.06
CA TYR A 168 -20.88 -29.06 -10.76
C TYR A 168 -22.37 -29.36 -10.90
N MET A 169 -22.71 -30.51 -11.46
CA MET A 169 -24.09 -31.01 -11.60
C MET A 169 -24.11 -32.50 -11.29
N ILE A 170 -24.78 -32.89 -10.21
CA ILE A 170 -24.72 -34.26 -9.69
C ILE A 170 -26.11 -34.78 -9.32
N ASN A 171 -26.28 -36.10 -9.39
CA ASN A 171 -27.48 -36.80 -8.93
C ASN A 171 -27.16 -38.06 -8.11
N SER A 172 -25.87 -38.29 -7.81
CA SER A 172 -25.38 -39.41 -7.02
C SER A 172 -24.28 -38.93 -6.07
N SER A 173 -24.22 -39.55 -4.89
CA SER A 173 -23.10 -39.36 -3.95
C SER A 173 -21.87 -40.12 -4.42
N MET A 174 -20.69 -39.75 -3.92
CA MET A 174 -19.44 -40.43 -4.24
C MET A 174 -19.33 -41.75 -3.45
N GLU A 175 -19.57 -42.88 -4.12
CA GLU A 175 -19.52 -44.21 -3.49
C GLU A 175 -18.08 -44.76 -3.45
N ARG A 176 -17.45 -44.77 -2.27
CA ARG A 176 -16.06 -45.25 -2.05
C ARG A 176 -15.03 -44.58 -2.97
N ARG A 177 -15.32 -43.34 -3.38
CA ARG A 177 -14.37 -42.46 -4.06
C ARG A 177 -14.24 -41.15 -3.31
N ALA A 178 -13.03 -40.61 -3.23
CA ALA A 178 -12.78 -39.27 -2.74
C ALA A 178 -12.06 -38.46 -3.82
N PHE A 179 -12.10 -37.14 -3.72
CA PHE A 179 -11.43 -36.20 -4.61
C PHE A 179 -10.35 -35.44 -3.84
N CYS A 180 -9.22 -35.17 -4.50
CA CYS A 180 -8.15 -34.33 -3.97
C CYS A 180 -7.65 -33.41 -5.07
N ASN A 181 -7.80 -32.10 -4.86
CA ASN A 181 -7.29 -31.11 -5.78
C ASN A 181 -5.87 -30.69 -5.39
N THR A 182 -4.89 -30.96 -6.25
CA THR A 182 -3.49 -30.59 -6.01
C THR A 182 -3.06 -29.32 -6.75
N ASP A 183 -3.96 -28.71 -7.51
CA ASP A 183 -3.69 -27.51 -8.30
C ASP A 183 -3.88 -26.23 -7.46
N GLY A 184 -5.01 -26.14 -6.75
CA GLY A 184 -5.43 -24.92 -6.07
C GLY A 184 -6.53 -25.12 -5.01
N ASP A 185 -6.99 -24.01 -4.47
CA ASP A 185 -8.10 -23.98 -3.51
C ASP A 185 -9.42 -23.91 -4.26
N PHE A 186 -10.41 -24.70 -3.84
CA PHE A 186 -11.79 -24.58 -4.32
C PHE A 186 -12.62 -23.76 -3.34
N LEU A 187 -13.22 -22.68 -3.82
CA LEU A 187 -14.39 -22.05 -3.20
C LEU A 187 -15.64 -22.61 -3.88
N ILE A 188 -16.42 -23.38 -3.14
CA ILE A 188 -17.64 -24.07 -3.57
C ILE A 188 -18.84 -23.26 -3.10
N CYS A 189 -19.74 -22.91 -4.01
CA CYS A 189 -20.97 -22.20 -3.73
C CYS A 189 -22.17 -23.06 -4.16
N ALA A 190 -23.03 -23.41 -3.20
CA ALA A 190 -24.22 -24.23 -3.47
C ALA A 190 -25.36 -23.38 -4.05
N GLN A 191 -26.00 -23.89 -5.10
CA GLN A 191 -27.13 -23.23 -5.78
C GLN A 191 -28.42 -24.03 -5.63
N LEU A 192 -28.39 -25.32 -5.96
CA LEU A 192 -29.53 -26.24 -5.86
C LEU A 192 -29.10 -27.48 -5.09
N GLY A 193 -29.97 -27.97 -4.22
CA GLY A 193 -29.72 -29.16 -3.40
C GLY A 193 -28.74 -28.89 -2.25
N SER A 194 -28.91 -29.63 -1.15
CA SER A 194 -27.98 -29.58 -0.04
C SER A 194 -26.96 -30.71 -0.15
N LEU A 195 -25.76 -30.45 0.34
CA LEU A 195 -24.60 -31.31 0.25
C LEU A 195 -24.13 -31.72 1.65
N ASP A 196 -23.68 -32.96 1.75
CA ASP A 196 -22.96 -33.50 2.89
C ASP A 196 -21.50 -33.72 2.46
N ILE A 197 -20.65 -32.75 2.77
CA ILE A 197 -19.23 -32.76 2.39
C ILE A 197 -18.45 -33.46 3.49
N VAL A 198 -17.78 -34.55 3.15
CA VAL A 198 -16.90 -35.27 4.07
C VAL A 198 -15.46 -34.89 3.71
N THR A 199 -14.68 -34.44 4.68
CA THR A 199 -13.27 -34.08 4.49
C THR A 199 -12.40 -34.85 5.49
N GLU A 200 -11.08 -34.91 5.27
CA GLU A 200 -10.17 -35.49 6.26
C GLU A 200 -10.32 -34.86 7.66
N MET A 201 -10.63 -33.56 7.75
CA MET A 201 -10.75 -32.83 9.02
C MET A 201 -12.11 -32.97 9.69
N GLY A 202 -13.12 -33.50 8.98
CA GLY A 202 -14.48 -33.65 9.47
C GLY A 202 -15.55 -33.34 8.44
N LYS A 203 -16.80 -33.27 8.89
CA LYS A 203 -17.98 -33.13 8.01
C LYS A 203 -18.49 -31.69 7.95
N ILE A 204 -18.93 -31.27 6.77
CA ILE A 204 -19.45 -29.95 6.46
C ILE A 204 -20.77 -30.12 5.70
N TYR A 205 -21.86 -29.63 6.28
CA TYR A 205 -23.12 -29.51 5.56
C TYR A 205 -23.08 -28.22 4.74
N LEU A 206 -23.45 -28.26 3.45
CA LEU A 206 -23.46 -27.07 2.60
C LEU A 206 -24.78 -26.96 1.86
N GLN A 207 -25.45 -25.83 1.96
CA GLN A 207 -26.77 -25.62 1.33
C GLN A 207 -26.83 -24.30 0.54
N PRO A 208 -27.86 -24.09 -0.30
CA PRO A 208 -28.01 -22.86 -1.06
C PRO A 208 -27.93 -21.60 -0.20
N GLY A 209 -27.11 -20.64 -0.63
CA GLY A 209 -26.79 -19.43 0.13
C GLY A 209 -25.65 -19.58 1.14
N GLU A 210 -24.93 -20.71 1.13
CA GLU A 210 -23.69 -20.90 1.85
C GLU A 210 -22.53 -21.20 0.88
N ILE A 211 -21.31 -20.90 1.32
CA ILE A 211 -20.07 -21.26 0.64
C ILE A 211 -19.22 -22.18 1.52
N CYS A 212 -18.38 -23.00 0.88
CA CYS A 212 -17.34 -23.81 1.51
C CYS A 212 -16.03 -23.61 0.77
N VAL A 213 -14.92 -23.44 1.48
CA VAL A 213 -13.58 -23.48 0.88
C VAL A 213 -12.88 -24.75 1.31
N ILE A 214 -12.37 -25.50 0.32
CA ILE A 214 -11.51 -26.66 0.52
C ILE A 214 -10.15 -26.33 -0.06
N GLN A 215 -9.16 -26.25 0.83
CA GLN A 215 -7.80 -25.89 0.47
C GLN A 215 -7.10 -27.02 -0.26
N ARG A 216 -6.16 -26.65 -1.13
CA ARG A 216 -5.38 -27.57 -1.96
C ARG A 216 -4.75 -28.72 -1.13
N GLY A 217 -4.94 -29.95 -1.62
CA GLY A 217 -4.34 -31.17 -1.08
C GLY A 217 -5.20 -31.90 -0.05
N ILE A 218 -6.32 -31.33 0.38
CA ILE A 218 -7.27 -31.99 1.28
C ILE A 218 -8.14 -32.98 0.48
N ARG A 219 -8.27 -34.21 0.97
CA ARG A 219 -9.18 -35.22 0.40
C ARG A 219 -10.61 -34.98 0.89
N PHE A 220 -11.58 -35.07 -0.01
CA PHE A 220 -12.99 -34.88 0.33
C PHE A 220 -13.95 -35.68 -0.54
N CYS A 221 -15.16 -35.90 -0.06
CA CYS A 221 -16.34 -36.30 -0.82
C CYS A 221 -17.35 -35.17 -0.81
N LEU A 222 -18.00 -34.94 -1.95
CA LEU A 222 -19.13 -34.02 -2.06
C LEU A 222 -20.37 -34.88 -2.34
N ASN A 223 -21.10 -35.21 -1.27
CA ASN A 223 -22.27 -36.10 -1.34
C ASN A 223 -23.57 -35.30 -1.29
N LEU A 224 -24.65 -35.92 -1.73
CA LEU A 224 -26.00 -35.38 -1.56
C LEU A 224 -26.44 -35.55 -0.10
N ALA A 225 -27.05 -34.51 0.49
CA ALA A 225 -27.65 -34.60 1.82
C ALA A 225 -28.89 -35.51 1.84
N THR A 226 -29.34 -35.90 3.04
CA THR A 226 -30.34 -36.97 3.31
C THR A 226 -31.69 -36.86 2.56
N ASP A 227 -32.07 -35.71 2.01
CA ASP A 227 -33.29 -35.56 1.20
C ASP A 227 -33.05 -34.90 -0.17
N THR A 228 -31.78 -34.83 -0.59
CA THR A 228 -31.38 -34.20 -1.85
C THR A 228 -31.21 -35.27 -2.92
N LYS A 229 -31.90 -35.12 -4.06
CA LYS A 229 -31.78 -36.03 -5.21
C LYS A 229 -30.78 -35.56 -6.26
N VAL A 230 -30.67 -34.25 -6.40
CA VAL A 230 -29.82 -33.60 -7.38
C VAL A 230 -29.21 -32.35 -6.75
N ALA A 231 -27.99 -32.02 -7.11
CA ALA A 231 -27.35 -30.79 -6.69
C ALA A 231 -26.62 -30.11 -7.83
N ARG A 232 -26.59 -28.78 -7.78
CA ARG A 232 -25.86 -27.92 -8.71
C ARG A 232 -25.25 -26.74 -7.97
N GLY A 233 -24.08 -26.31 -8.42
CA GLY A 233 -23.45 -25.10 -7.90
C GLY A 233 -22.20 -24.75 -8.67
N TYR A 234 -21.49 -23.74 -8.16
CA TYR A 234 -20.35 -23.14 -8.82
C TYR A 234 -19.10 -23.34 -7.99
N ILE A 235 -17.96 -23.43 -8.65
CA ILE A 235 -16.66 -23.47 -7.99
C ILE A 235 -15.73 -22.45 -8.63
N THR A 236 -15.05 -21.68 -7.78
CA THR A 236 -13.91 -20.86 -8.18
C THR A 236 -12.65 -21.49 -7.64
N GLU A 237 -11.76 -21.87 -8.54
CA GLU A 237 -10.44 -22.39 -8.22
C GLU A 237 -9.38 -21.31 -8.41
N VAL A 238 -8.47 -21.16 -7.44
CA VAL A 238 -7.34 -20.22 -7.53
C VAL A 238 -5.99 -20.95 -7.44
N TRP A 239 -5.04 -20.55 -8.28
CA TRP A 239 -3.71 -21.14 -8.38
C TRP A 239 -2.63 -20.14 -7.97
N GLY A 240 -1.72 -20.57 -7.10
CA GLY A 240 -0.64 -19.71 -6.59
C GLY A 240 -1.10 -18.63 -5.60
N SER A 241 -2.38 -18.63 -5.24
CA SER A 241 -3.00 -17.74 -4.27
C SER A 241 -3.88 -18.55 -3.31
N MET A 242 -4.52 -17.87 -2.37
CA MET A 242 -5.45 -18.44 -1.41
C MET A 242 -6.56 -17.44 -1.09
N TRP A 243 -7.71 -17.93 -0.62
CA TRP A 243 -8.80 -17.05 -0.21
C TRP A 243 -8.51 -16.40 1.14
N MET A 244 -8.75 -15.09 1.21
CA MET A 244 -8.55 -14.25 2.39
C MET A 244 -9.76 -13.34 2.61
N LEU A 245 -9.93 -12.86 3.85
CA LEU A 245 -10.82 -11.73 4.08
C LEU A 245 -10.23 -10.47 3.42
N PRO A 246 -11.05 -9.59 2.83
CA PRO A 246 -10.58 -8.34 2.25
C PRO A 246 -10.11 -7.38 3.35
N ASP A 247 -9.15 -6.52 3.01
CA ASP A 247 -8.81 -5.39 3.86
C ASP A 247 -10.02 -4.44 3.95
N LEU A 248 -10.43 -4.13 5.18
CA LEU A 248 -11.64 -3.34 5.44
C LEU A 248 -11.46 -1.84 5.19
N GLY A 249 -10.21 -1.37 5.08
CA GLY A 249 -9.89 0.04 4.86
C GLY A 249 -10.63 0.96 5.86
N PRO A 250 -11.35 1.99 5.39
CA PRO A 250 -12.09 2.92 6.24
C PRO A 250 -13.22 2.30 7.07
N LEU A 251 -13.70 1.08 6.77
CA LEU A 251 -14.73 0.42 7.57
C LEU A 251 -14.23 0.06 8.99
N GLY A 252 -12.91 -0.09 9.16
CA GLY A 252 -12.29 -0.34 10.46
C GLY A 252 -12.14 -1.82 10.81
N GLY A 253 -12.50 -2.20 12.05
CA GLY A 253 -12.23 -3.55 12.58
C GLY A 253 -13.35 -4.58 12.40
N HIS A 254 -14.51 -4.17 11.90
CA HIS A 254 -15.72 -5.01 11.75
C HIS A 254 -16.53 -4.59 10.52
N GLY A 255 -17.26 -5.53 9.93
CA GLY A 255 -18.06 -5.29 8.72
C GLY A 255 -17.88 -6.43 7.71
N LEU A 256 -18.70 -6.43 6.66
CA LEU A 256 -18.66 -7.44 5.59
C LEU A 256 -18.83 -8.87 6.15
N ALA A 257 -17.96 -9.80 5.76
CA ALA A 257 -17.91 -11.15 6.31
C ALA A 257 -17.11 -11.16 7.63
N ASN A 258 -17.81 -11.18 8.76
CA ASN A 258 -17.13 -11.12 10.06
C ASN A 258 -16.34 -12.42 10.35
N PRO A 259 -15.09 -12.32 10.85
CA PRO A 259 -14.23 -13.47 11.14
C PRO A 259 -14.88 -14.59 11.97
N ARG A 260 -15.73 -14.24 12.94
CA ARG A 260 -16.37 -15.21 13.85
C ARG A 260 -17.34 -16.16 13.13
N ASP A 261 -17.85 -15.77 11.97
CA ASP A 261 -18.96 -16.45 11.31
C ASP A 261 -18.48 -17.54 10.34
N PHE A 262 -17.17 -17.68 10.16
CA PHE A 262 -16.52 -18.79 9.46
C PHE A 262 -16.40 -20.00 10.38
N LEU A 263 -16.95 -21.12 9.90
CA LEU A 263 -17.12 -22.35 10.65
C LEU A 263 -16.22 -23.45 10.09
N TYR A 264 -15.53 -24.14 10.99
CA TYR A 264 -14.55 -25.20 10.72
C TYR A 264 -15.06 -26.52 11.31
N PRO A 265 -14.95 -27.65 10.60
CA PRO A 265 -15.50 -28.91 11.07
C PRO A 265 -14.80 -29.39 12.33
N VAL A 266 -15.46 -30.27 13.09
CA VAL A 266 -14.83 -31.03 14.17
C VAL A 266 -14.35 -32.38 13.63
N ALA A 267 -13.28 -32.94 14.22
CA ALA A 267 -12.71 -34.22 13.83
C ALA A 267 -13.78 -35.31 13.80
N ALA A 268 -13.82 -36.06 12.70
CA ALA A 268 -14.73 -37.17 12.49
C ALA A 268 -13.99 -38.29 11.77
N ILE A 269 -14.47 -39.51 11.98
CA ILE A 269 -13.91 -40.71 11.38
C ILE A 269 -15.02 -41.55 10.73
N ASP A 270 -14.70 -42.28 9.68
CA ASP A 270 -15.59 -43.29 9.10
C ASP A 270 -15.75 -44.51 10.01
N ASP A 271 -16.95 -45.09 10.00
CA ASP A 271 -17.26 -46.31 10.77
C ASP A 271 -16.53 -47.55 10.22
N GLU A 272 -16.39 -47.65 8.90
CA GLU A 272 -15.69 -48.76 8.21
C GLU A 272 -14.35 -48.29 7.63
N LEU A 273 -13.26 -48.54 8.36
CA LEU A 273 -11.93 -48.09 7.97
C LEU A 273 -11.21 -49.00 6.98
N HIS A 274 -11.52 -50.30 6.92
CA HIS A 274 -10.79 -51.29 6.12
C HIS A 274 -11.63 -51.78 4.93
N VAL A 275 -11.85 -50.87 3.98
CA VAL A 275 -12.57 -51.13 2.74
C VAL A 275 -11.81 -50.50 1.58
N ASP A 276 -11.93 -51.06 0.38
CA ASP A 276 -11.25 -50.49 -0.79
C ASP A 276 -11.86 -49.11 -1.16
N TRP A 277 -10.98 -48.15 -1.39
CA TRP A 277 -11.29 -46.77 -1.76
C TRP A 277 -10.47 -46.31 -2.97
N GLN A 278 -11.09 -45.46 -3.79
CA GLN A 278 -10.45 -44.78 -4.91
C GLN A 278 -10.30 -43.27 -4.63
N ILE A 279 -9.08 -42.75 -4.55
CA ILE A 279 -8.83 -41.31 -4.33
C ILE A 279 -8.47 -40.65 -5.66
N VAL A 280 -9.40 -39.95 -6.28
CA VAL A 280 -9.20 -39.21 -7.53
C VAL A 280 -8.45 -37.92 -7.27
N ASN A 281 -7.19 -37.86 -7.71
CA ASN A 281 -6.35 -36.68 -7.68
C ASN A 281 -6.48 -35.90 -8.97
N LYS A 282 -6.70 -34.59 -8.83
CA LYS A 282 -6.55 -33.62 -9.91
C LYS A 282 -5.19 -32.95 -9.81
N THR A 283 -4.35 -33.13 -10.83
CA THR A 283 -3.02 -32.52 -10.94
C THR A 283 -2.82 -32.00 -12.35
N ASN A 284 -2.50 -30.71 -12.46
CA ASN A 284 -2.41 -29.94 -13.69
C ASN A 284 -3.64 -30.14 -14.61
N GLY A 285 -4.85 -30.10 -14.02
CA GLY A 285 -6.11 -30.37 -14.72
C GLY A 285 -6.31 -31.81 -15.21
N GLN A 286 -5.40 -32.74 -14.92
CA GLN A 286 -5.54 -34.17 -15.26
C GLN A 286 -6.06 -34.95 -14.06
N LEU A 287 -6.94 -35.92 -14.29
CA LEU A 287 -7.45 -36.80 -13.24
C LEU A 287 -6.75 -38.16 -13.27
N THR A 288 -6.25 -38.58 -12.11
CA THR A 288 -5.71 -39.91 -11.87
C THR A 288 -6.23 -40.42 -10.53
N ALA A 289 -6.43 -41.72 -10.37
CA ALA A 289 -6.86 -42.27 -9.09
C ALA A 289 -5.75 -42.99 -8.35
N ILE A 290 -5.70 -42.83 -7.04
CA ILE A 290 -4.97 -43.73 -6.14
C ILE A 290 -5.92 -44.83 -5.68
N GLN A 291 -5.44 -46.07 -5.64
CA GLN A 291 -6.17 -47.19 -5.05
C GLN A 291 -5.65 -47.47 -3.64
N GLN A 292 -6.53 -47.60 -2.65
CA GLN A 292 -6.14 -47.96 -1.28
C GLN A 292 -7.16 -48.90 -0.63
N ASP A 293 -6.74 -49.63 0.40
CA ASP A 293 -7.51 -50.66 1.12
C ASP A 293 -8.17 -50.14 2.41
N HIS A 294 -8.26 -48.81 2.55
CA HIS A 294 -8.79 -48.16 3.73
C HIS A 294 -9.44 -46.81 3.41
N SER A 295 -10.31 -46.32 4.29
CA SER A 295 -10.90 -44.99 4.15
C SER A 295 -9.84 -43.88 4.27
N PRO A 296 -9.89 -42.82 3.43
CA PRO A 296 -9.07 -41.63 3.62
C PRO A 296 -9.55 -40.76 4.81
N PHE A 297 -10.77 -41.00 5.31
CA PHE A 297 -11.40 -40.24 6.39
C PHE A 297 -11.19 -40.95 7.73
N ASP A 298 -9.92 -41.17 8.05
CA ASP A 298 -9.45 -41.97 9.19
C ASP A 298 -8.73 -41.11 10.25
N LEU A 299 -9.12 -39.84 10.34
CA LEU A 299 -8.50 -38.83 11.20
C LEU A 299 -9.15 -38.82 12.59
N VAL A 300 -8.38 -39.18 13.63
CA VAL A 300 -8.90 -39.15 15.01
C VAL A 300 -8.71 -37.77 15.64
N ALA A 301 -7.63 -37.07 15.28
CA ALA A 301 -7.37 -35.72 15.76
C ALA A 301 -6.50 -34.93 14.78
N TRP A 302 -6.57 -33.60 14.87
CA TRP A 302 -5.74 -32.70 14.09
C TRP A 302 -5.60 -31.33 14.77
N HIS A 303 -4.55 -30.59 14.42
CA HIS A 303 -4.42 -29.18 14.77
C HIS A 303 -3.64 -28.39 13.71
N GLY A 304 -4.08 -27.16 13.42
CA GLY A 304 -3.50 -26.35 12.36
C GLY A 304 -4.43 -25.30 11.77
N ASN A 305 -4.06 -24.80 10.60
CA ASN A 305 -4.78 -23.76 9.86
C ASN A 305 -4.88 -24.05 8.35
N VAL A 306 -4.59 -25.28 7.93
CA VAL A 306 -5.01 -25.84 6.63
C VAL A 306 -6.21 -26.73 6.90
N VAL A 307 -7.40 -26.14 6.86
CA VAL A 307 -8.64 -26.75 7.33
C VAL A 307 -9.77 -26.21 6.45
N PRO A 308 -10.67 -27.06 5.93
CA PRO A 308 -11.81 -26.58 5.16
C PRO A 308 -12.76 -25.80 6.07
N TYR A 309 -13.48 -24.84 5.49
CA TYR A 309 -14.40 -23.99 6.24
C TYR A 309 -15.62 -23.60 5.44
N LYS A 310 -16.73 -23.30 6.12
CA LYS A 310 -17.97 -22.80 5.53
C LYS A 310 -18.37 -21.43 6.06
N TYR A 311 -19.18 -20.72 5.28
CA TYR A 311 -19.75 -19.42 5.64
C TYR A 311 -21.18 -19.29 5.08
N ASP A 312 -22.09 -18.73 5.89
CA ASP A 312 -23.47 -18.44 5.47
C ASP A 312 -23.57 -16.99 4.97
N LEU A 313 -23.87 -16.83 3.69
CA LEU A 313 -23.90 -15.53 3.01
C LEU A 313 -24.98 -14.60 3.59
N THR A 314 -26.00 -15.12 4.27
CA THR A 314 -27.05 -14.31 4.92
C THR A 314 -26.59 -13.62 6.21
N LYS A 315 -25.37 -13.92 6.68
CA LYS A 315 -24.73 -13.23 7.81
C LYS A 315 -23.88 -12.03 7.39
N PHE A 316 -23.75 -11.80 6.08
CA PHE A 316 -22.93 -10.72 5.54
C PHE A 316 -23.43 -9.36 6.04
N SER A 317 -22.54 -8.63 6.70
CA SER A 317 -22.83 -7.30 7.22
C SER A 317 -22.68 -6.27 6.11
N SER A 318 -23.64 -6.25 5.18
CA SER A 318 -23.66 -5.39 3.99
C SER A 318 -23.46 -3.92 4.34
N GLN A 319 -22.56 -3.25 3.63
CA GLN A 319 -22.40 -1.79 3.66
C GLN A 319 -22.94 -1.21 2.35
N ASN A 320 -23.48 0.00 2.39
CA ASN A 320 -23.98 0.71 1.22
C ASN A 320 -24.02 2.22 1.54
N SER A 321 -24.25 3.06 0.52
CA SER A 321 -24.44 4.48 0.74
C SER A 321 -25.65 4.73 1.65
N THR A 322 -25.42 5.51 2.72
CA THR A 322 -26.48 6.00 3.60
C THR A 322 -26.85 7.46 3.30
N SER A 323 -26.36 8.02 2.20
CA SER A 323 -26.55 9.44 1.84
C SER A 323 -26.97 9.62 0.38
N ILE A 324 -26.01 9.61 -0.53
CA ILE A 324 -26.15 9.83 -1.97
C ILE A 324 -25.24 8.86 -2.73
N ASP A 325 -25.47 8.72 -4.03
CA ASP A 325 -24.73 7.88 -4.97
C ASP A 325 -24.84 6.36 -4.72
N HIS A 326 -24.50 5.60 -5.76
CA HIS A 326 -24.40 4.14 -5.73
C HIS A 326 -22.96 3.75 -5.38
N THR A 327 -22.77 2.85 -4.41
CA THR A 327 -21.44 2.40 -3.99
C THR A 327 -20.90 1.32 -4.92
N ASP A 328 -19.61 1.39 -5.26
CA ASP A 328 -18.92 0.39 -6.08
C ASP A 328 -19.09 -1.03 -5.51
N PRO A 329 -19.24 -2.07 -6.37
CA PRO A 329 -19.60 -3.42 -5.95
C PRO A 329 -18.54 -4.11 -5.09
N SER A 330 -17.29 -3.63 -5.10
CA SER A 330 -16.21 -4.13 -4.24
C SER A 330 -16.53 -4.04 -2.74
N ILE A 331 -17.43 -3.14 -2.35
CA ILE A 331 -17.94 -3.04 -0.97
C ILE A 331 -18.67 -4.31 -0.52
N PHE A 332 -19.05 -5.19 -1.45
CA PHE A 332 -19.72 -6.45 -1.17
C PHE A 332 -18.78 -7.67 -1.22
N CYS A 333 -17.47 -7.47 -1.14
CA CYS A 333 -16.49 -8.54 -1.12
C CYS A 333 -16.58 -9.41 0.16
N VAL A 334 -16.76 -10.72 -0.03
CA VAL A 334 -16.79 -11.73 1.04
C VAL A 334 -15.39 -12.29 1.24
N LEU A 335 -14.75 -12.72 0.15
CA LEU A 335 -13.39 -13.26 0.13
C LEU A 335 -12.66 -12.76 -1.11
N THR A 336 -11.38 -12.47 -0.95
CA THR A 336 -10.46 -12.06 -2.03
C THR A 336 -9.30 -13.06 -2.14
N ALA A 337 -8.85 -13.32 -3.35
CA ALA A 337 -7.60 -14.01 -3.63
C ALA A 337 -6.60 -12.99 -4.19
N PRO A 338 -5.48 -12.70 -3.50
CA PRO A 338 -4.48 -11.75 -4.01
C PRO A 338 -3.86 -12.21 -5.33
N SER A 339 -3.52 -11.26 -6.19
CA SER A 339 -2.65 -11.54 -7.34
C SER A 339 -1.18 -11.30 -6.99
N ARG A 340 -0.27 -11.51 -7.94
CA ARG A 340 1.13 -11.10 -7.81
C ARG A 340 1.33 -9.58 -7.86
N ASP A 341 0.38 -8.87 -8.47
CA ASP A 341 0.32 -7.43 -8.43
C ASP A 341 -0.38 -7.00 -7.12
N PRO A 342 0.32 -6.34 -6.18
CA PRO A 342 -0.22 -6.02 -4.87
C PRO A 342 -1.37 -5.02 -4.90
N VAL A 343 -1.63 -4.35 -6.03
CA VAL A 343 -2.74 -3.38 -6.16
C VAL A 343 -3.97 -3.96 -6.86
N THR A 344 -3.92 -5.21 -7.33
CA THR A 344 -5.06 -5.86 -7.99
C THR A 344 -5.33 -7.28 -7.46
N PRO A 345 -6.58 -7.62 -7.12
CA PRO A 345 -6.92 -8.99 -6.74
C PRO A 345 -6.85 -9.91 -7.95
N LEU A 346 -6.49 -11.18 -7.73
CA LEU A 346 -6.60 -12.22 -8.75
C LEU A 346 -8.08 -12.53 -8.98
N ALA A 347 -8.84 -12.68 -7.90
CA ALA A 347 -10.27 -12.91 -7.93
C ALA A 347 -10.91 -12.39 -6.64
N ASP A 348 -12.05 -11.71 -6.76
CA ASP A 348 -12.92 -11.35 -5.65
C ASP A 348 -14.23 -12.14 -5.76
N PHE A 349 -14.67 -12.70 -4.62
CA PHE A 349 -15.97 -13.32 -4.45
C PHE A 349 -16.90 -12.31 -3.78
N LEU A 350 -17.83 -11.76 -4.57
CA LEU A 350 -18.73 -10.69 -4.17
C LEU A 350 -20.13 -11.21 -3.93
N TRP A 351 -20.82 -10.59 -2.97
CA TRP A 351 -22.17 -10.93 -2.53
C TRP A 351 -23.19 -9.90 -2.99
N PHE A 352 -24.34 -10.33 -3.50
CA PHE A 352 -25.46 -9.43 -3.81
C PHE A 352 -26.76 -10.03 -3.29
N GLY A 353 -27.06 -9.76 -2.03
CA GLY A 353 -28.28 -10.21 -1.37
C GLY A 353 -29.11 -9.08 -0.78
N PRO A 354 -30.09 -9.43 0.09
CA PRO A 354 -31.06 -8.50 0.64
C PRO A 354 -30.39 -7.39 1.45
N ARG A 355 -30.73 -6.13 1.17
CA ARG A 355 -30.20 -4.97 1.90
C ARG A 355 -31.14 -3.78 1.86
N TRP A 356 -30.84 -2.77 2.68
CA TRP A 356 -31.49 -1.47 2.58
C TRP A 356 -30.81 -0.61 1.52
N ASP A 357 -31.62 0.09 0.73
CA ASP A 357 -31.19 1.20 -0.11
C ASP A 357 -31.90 2.47 0.35
N VAL A 358 -31.10 3.43 0.79
CA VAL A 358 -31.58 4.70 1.36
C VAL A 358 -30.95 5.91 0.65
N ALA A 359 -30.17 5.70 -0.41
CA ALA A 359 -29.50 6.78 -1.12
C ALA A 359 -30.55 7.75 -1.69
N THR A 360 -30.40 9.04 -1.38
CA THR A 360 -31.34 10.09 -1.76
C THR A 360 -30.88 10.80 -3.02
N ASN A 361 -31.83 11.28 -3.83
CA ASN A 361 -31.54 11.99 -5.09
C ASN A 361 -30.52 11.25 -5.97
N THR A 362 -30.70 9.93 -6.09
CA THR A 362 -29.69 9.01 -6.64
C THR A 362 -30.34 8.03 -7.59
N PHE A 363 -29.69 7.79 -8.72
CA PHE A 363 -29.97 6.62 -9.53
C PHE A 363 -29.40 5.38 -8.82
N ARG A 364 -30.27 4.60 -8.18
CA ARG A 364 -29.90 3.54 -7.22
C ARG A 364 -29.47 2.22 -7.86
N LEU A 365 -29.87 1.97 -9.10
CA LEU A 365 -29.47 0.75 -9.81
C LEU A 365 -28.02 0.86 -10.28
N PRO A 366 -27.34 -0.27 -10.55
CA PRO A 366 -25.98 -0.26 -11.08
C PRO A 366 -25.88 0.67 -12.30
N TYR A 367 -24.92 1.58 -12.29
CA TYR A 367 -24.74 2.57 -13.36
C TYR A 367 -24.19 1.92 -14.65
N PHE A 368 -24.28 2.63 -15.77
CA PHE A 368 -23.62 2.20 -17.00
C PHE A 368 -22.11 2.14 -16.80
N HIS A 369 -21.52 0.99 -17.10
CA HIS A 369 -20.18 0.67 -16.65
C HIS A 369 -19.33 0.01 -17.74
N ARG A 370 -18.01 0.22 -17.63
CA ARG A 370 -16.95 -0.38 -18.44
C ARG A 370 -15.79 -0.65 -17.50
N ASN A 371 -15.62 -1.89 -17.08
CA ASN A 371 -14.63 -2.28 -16.09
C ASN A 371 -13.33 -2.75 -16.73
N SER A 372 -12.19 -2.66 -16.05
CA SER A 372 -10.98 -3.38 -16.46
C SER A 372 -11.02 -4.87 -16.09
N ALA A 373 -11.82 -5.24 -15.10
CA ALA A 373 -12.00 -6.62 -14.68
C ALA A 373 -12.92 -7.42 -15.62
N SER A 374 -12.81 -8.75 -15.53
CA SER A 374 -13.80 -9.71 -16.02
C SER A 374 -14.80 -10.00 -14.90
N GLU A 375 -16.08 -9.89 -15.19
CA GLU A 375 -17.18 -10.09 -14.23
C GLU A 375 -17.97 -11.34 -14.63
N PHE A 376 -18.05 -12.35 -13.76
CA PHE A 376 -18.94 -13.49 -13.93
C PHE A 376 -19.96 -13.53 -12.79
N LEU A 377 -21.23 -13.33 -13.12
CA LEU A 377 -22.32 -13.37 -12.14
C LEU A 377 -23.04 -14.71 -12.19
N ALA A 378 -23.48 -15.18 -11.03
CA ALA A 378 -24.29 -16.37 -10.90
C ALA A 378 -25.48 -16.15 -9.94
N CYS A 379 -26.68 -16.46 -10.41
CA CYS A 379 -27.89 -16.39 -9.60
C CYS A 379 -28.04 -17.66 -8.74
N LEU A 380 -28.10 -17.51 -7.42
CA LEU A 380 -28.29 -18.64 -6.52
C LEU A 380 -29.77 -19.00 -6.35
N TYR A 381 -30.61 -17.98 -6.10
CA TYR A 381 -32.07 -18.07 -6.03
C TYR A 381 -32.71 -16.67 -6.17
N GLY A 382 -34.01 -16.62 -6.44
CA GLY A 382 -34.76 -15.40 -6.70
C GLY A 382 -34.61 -14.89 -8.14
N GLN A 383 -35.02 -13.65 -8.41
CA GLN A 383 -34.84 -12.99 -9.71
C GLN A 383 -33.47 -12.31 -9.75
N GLY A 384 -32.46 -12.87 -10.42
CA GLY A 384 -31.08 -12.38 -10.34
C GLY A 384 -30.84 -10.96 -10.89
N LEU A 385 -29.62 -10.44 -10.74
CA LEU A 385 -29.19 -9.11 -11.25
C LEU A 385 -28.77 -9.12 -12.73
N GLY A 386 -29.23 -10.09 -13.51
CA GLY A 386 -28.77 -10.29 -14.88
C GLY A 386 -29.27 -9.23 -15.86
N ARG A 387 -28.69 -9.25 -17.05
CA ARG A 387 -29.05 -8.34 -18.15
C ARG A 387 -30.44 -8.61 -18.75
N SER A 388 -31.02 -9.78 -18.50
CA SER A 388 -32.27 -10.21 -19.10
C SER A 388 -33.13 -11.01 -18.12
N ASP A 389 -34.42 -11.17 -18.44
CA ASP A 389 -35.34 -12.05 -17.72
C ASP A 389 -34.91 -13.54 -17.78
N GLU A 390 -33.94 -13.88 -18.63
CA GLU A 390 -33.41 -15.23 -18.81
C GLU A 390 -32.30 -15.59 -17.82
N PHE A 391 -31.85 -14.64 -16.99
CA PHE A 391 -30.86 -14.87 -15.94
C PHE A 391 -31.49 -15.54 -14.72
N LEU A 392 -31.64 -16.85 -14.82
CA LEU A 392 -32.34 -17.69 -13.85
C LEU A 392 -31.39 -18.36 -12.84
N PRO A 393 -31.88 -18.76 -11.66
CA PRO A 393 -31.11 -19.54 -10.69
C PRO A 393 -30.46 -20.79 -11.30
N GLY A 394 -29.13 -20.90 -11.17
CA GLY A 394 -28.34 -21.96 -11.79
C GLY A 394 -27.71 -21.61 -13.14
N GLY A 395 -27.99 -20.42 -13.68
CA GLY A 395 -27.36 -19.86 -14.88
C GLY A 395 -26.15 -18.98 -14.57
N GLY A 396 -25.70 -18.19 -15.54
CA GLY A 396 -24.60 -17.24 -15.33
C GLY A 396 -24.60 -16.11 -16.35
N SER A 397 -23.99 -14.97 -16.05
CA SER A 397 -23.73 -13.90 -17.01
C SER A 397 -22.25 -13.52 -16.96
N PHE A 398 -21.74 -13.02 -18.09
CA PHE A 398 -20.36 -12.60 -18.22
C PHE A 398 -20.27 -11.24 -18.92
N GLU A 399 -19.56 -10.33 -18.26
CA GLU A 399 -19.09 -9.08 -18.84
C GLU A 399 -17.54 -9.12 -18.92
N GLY A 400 -17.03 -9.06 -20.15
CA GLY A 400 -15.59 -9.04 -20.38
C GLY A 400 -14.94 -7.69 -20.10
N CYS A 401 -13.62 -7.69 -19.97
CA CYS A 401 -12.81 -6.49 -19.79
C CYS A 401 -13.17 -5.40 -20.82
N HIS A 402 -13.54 -4.23 -20.31
CA HIS A 402 -13.94 -3.01 -20.99
C HIS A 402 -15.20 -3.11 -21.88
N THR A 403 -15.89 -4.24 -21.85
CA THR A 403 -17.18 -4.43 -22.52
C THR A 403 -18.24 -3.55 -21.84
N PRO A 404 -18.87 -2.60 -22.56
CA PRO A 404 -19.90 -1.74 -21.99
C PRO A 404 -21.10 -2.55 -21.52
N HIS A 405 -21.60 -2.26 -20.33
CA HIS A 405 -22.76 -2.93 -19.73
C HIS A 405 -23.61 -1.97 -18.88
N GLY A 406 -24.87 -2.38 -18.64
CA GLY A 406 -25.85 -1.65 -17.85
C GLY A 406 -27.29 -2.08 -18.21
N GLY A 407 -28.26 -1.67 -17.39
CA GLY A 407 -29.65 -2.09 -17.55
C GLY A 407 -30.45 -1.31 -18.60
N PHE A 408 -31.52 -1.93 -19.10
CA PHE A 408 -32.47 -1.32 -20.05
C PHE A 408 -33.94 -1.71 -19.82
N HIS A 409 -34.22 -2.58 -18.84
CA HIS A 409 -35.58 -3.01 -18.49
C HIS A 409 -36.42 -1.87 -17.91
N GLU A 410 -37.74 -2.06 -17.79
CA GLU A 410 -38.68 -1.01 -17.36
C GLU A 410 -38.34 -0.44 -15.97
N GLY A 411 -37.94 -1.28 -15.02
CA GLY A 411 -37.46 -0.87 -13.69
C GLY A 411 -36.25 0.07 -13.75
N TYR A 412 -35.29 -0.20 -14.65
CA TYR A 412 -34.15 0.66 -14.90
C TYR A 412 -34.55 2.04 -15.45
N GLN A 413 -35.46 2.05 -16.43
CA GLN A 413 -36.01 3.27 -17.00
C GLN A 413 -36.81 4.09 -15.97
N HIS A 414 -37.58 3.41 -15.11
CA HIS A 414 -38.31 4.01 -14.01
C HIS A 414 -37.37 4.63 -12.99
N GLY A 415 -36.31 3.92 -12.57
CA GLY A 415 -35.29 4.43 -11.67
C GLY A 415 -34.64 5.72 -12.16
N MET A 416 -34.41 5.86 -13.47
CA MET A 416 -33.88 7.09 -14.08
C MET A 416 -34.87 8.26 -14.12
N ARG A 417 -36.16 7.99 -13.92
CA ARG A 417 -37.23 8.99 -13.91
C ARG A 417 -37.74 9.26 -12.50
N ASN A 418 -37.28 8.48 -11.51
CA ASN A 418 -37.72 8.67 -10.15
C ASN A 418 -37.13 9.97 -9.59
N HIS A 419 -38.00 10.88 -9.17
CA HIS A 419 -37.62 12.17 -8.60
C HIS A 419 -37.62 12.15 -7.07
N GLU A 420 -38.17 11.10 -6.45
CA GLU A 420 -38.27 10.96 -5.00
C GLU A 420 -37.83 9.56 -4.56
N ASN A 421 -36.68 9.48 -3.88
CA ASN A 421 -36.16 8.24 -3.33
C ASN A 421 -36.60 8.08 -1.87
N VAL A 422 -37.36 7.03 -1.55
CA VAL A 422 -37.71 6.65 -0.17
C VAL A 422 -36.89 5.45 0.29
N PRO A 423 -36.65 5.24 1.60
CA PRO A 423 -35.98 4.04 2.09
C PRO A 423 -36.71 2.76 1.65
N GLU A 424 -35.99 1.83 1.03
CA GLU A 424 -36.55 0.57 0.55
C GLU A 424 -35.63 -0.62 0.84
N LYS A 425 -36.23 -1.81 0.97
CA LYS A 425 -35.48 -3.06 1.00
C LYS A 425 -35.42 -3.62 -0.41
N ILE A 426 -34.22 -3.90 -0.90
CA ILE A 426 -33.98 -4.45 -2.23
C ILE A 426 -33.46 -5.88 -2.13
N LEU A 427 -33.60 -6.61 -3.25
CA LEU A 427 -33.14 -8.00 -3.40
C LEU A 427 -33.69 -8.94 -2.31
N THR A 428 -34.92 -8.71 -1.87
CA THR A 428 -35.61 -9.61 -0.94
C THR A 428 -35.85 -10.97 -1.60
N ASP A 429 -35.61 -12.05 -0.88
CA ASP A 429 -35.75 -13.44 -1.37
C ASP A 429 -34.85 -13.77 -2.59
N GLN A 430 -33.73 -13.06 -2.71
CA GLN A 430 -32.80 -13.17 -3.83
C GLN A 430 -31.36 -13.17 -3.35
N LEU A 431 -30.52 -13.97 -4.03
CA LEU A 431 -29.08 -13.92 -3.83
C LEU A 431 -28.33 -14.18 -5.15
N THR A 432 -27.51 -13.21 -5.56
CA THR A 432 -26.57 -13.31 -6.67
C THR A 432 -25.15 -13.25 -6.11
N ILE A 433 -24.21 -13.94 -6.75
CA ILE A 433 -22.77 -13.77 -6.49
C ILE A 433 -22.08 -13.25 -7.74
N MET A 434 -20.92 -12.63 -7.57
CA MET A 434 -20.04 -12.29 -8.68
C MET A 434 -18.63 -12.74 -8.38
N ILE A 435 -17.99 -13.32 -9.39
CA ILE A 435 -16.55 -13.52 -9.42
C ILE A 435 -15.98 -12.43 -10.31
N GLU A 436 -15.33 -11.45 -9.69
CA GLU A 436 -14.62 -10.39 -10.39
C GLU A 436 -13.14 -10.74 -10.44
N SER A 437 -12.52 -10.66 -11.61
CA SER A 437 -11.09 -10.94 -11.78
C SER A 437 -10.40 -9.84 -12.56
N SER A 438 -9.21 -9.44 -12.11
CA SER A 438 -8.31 -8.57 -12.89
C SER A 438 -7.80 -9.21 -14.18
N ARG A 439 -8.03 -10.52 -14.37
CA ARG A 439 -7.60 -11.27 -15.54
C ARG A 439 -8.70 -11.36 -16.59
N LEU A 440 -8.30 -11.41 -17.86
CA LEU A 440 -9.20 -11.75 -18.95
C LEU A 440 -9.55 -13.25 -18.88
N PHE A 441 -10.84 -13.56 -18.97
CA PHE A 441 -11.30 -14.95 -19.07
C PHE A 441 -11.22 -15.51 -20.49
N LEU A 442 -10.67 -16.72 -20.58
CA LEU A 442 -10.77 -17.61 -21.73
C LEU A 442 -11.79 -18.70 -21.41
N TRP A 443 -12.73 -18.90 -22.33
CA TRP A 443 -13.89 -19.78 -22.17
C TRP A 443 -13.67 -21.11 -22.87
N THR A 444 -13.98 -22.20 -22.17
CA THR A 444 -13.80 -23.56 -22.68
C THR A 444 -14.77 -23.87 -23.82
N GLU A 445 -14.43 -24.86 -24.65
CA GLU A 445 -15.35 -25.39 -25.64
C GLU A 445 -16.67 -25.89 -25.01
N TYR A 446 -16.59 -26.47 -23.81
CA TYR A 446 -17.78 -26.88 -23.06
C TYR A 446 -18.70 -25.68 -22.79
N ALA A 447 -18.20 -24.58 -22.23
CA ALA A 447 -19.03 -23.41 -21.94
C ALA A 447 -19.60 -22.75 -23.20
N ARG A 448 -18.82 -22.71 -24.29
CA ARG A 448 -19.23 -22.03 -25.54
C ARG A 448 -20.16 -22.86 -26.41
N LYS A 449 -20.06 -24.19 -26.36
CA LYS A 449 -20.73 -25.10 -27.31
C LYS A 449 -21.28 -26.37 -26.65
N GLY A 450 -20.54 -26.96 -25.72
CA GLY A 450 -20.85 -28.27 -25.16
C GLY A 450 -21.98 -28.30 -24.13
N CYS A 451 -22.22 -27.21 -23.39
CA CYS A 451 -23.24 -27.16 -22.34
C CYS A 451 -24.67 -26.94 -22.88
N GLY A 452 -24.82 -26.42 -24.10
CA GLY A 452 -26.12 -26.21 -24.76
C GLY A 452 -27.01 -25.14 -24.13
N THR A 453 -26.51 -24.34 -23.18
CA THR A 453 -27.32 -23.34 -22.45
C THR A 453 -26.89 -21.89 -22.69
N ILE A 454 -25.83 -21.64 -23.46
CA ILE A 454 -25.38 -20.28 -23.77
C ILE A 454 -26.35 -19.60 -24.75
N SER A 455 -26.78 -18.39 -24.41
CA SER A 455 -27.43 -17.47 -25.34
C SER A 455 -26.36 -16.77 -26.18
N THR A 456 -26.28 -17.13 -27.46
CA THR A 456 -25.27 -16.59 -28.39
C THR A 456 -25.66 -15.25 -29.01
N THR A 457 -26.82 -14.71 -28.67
CA THR A 457 -27.26 -13.39 -29.11
C THR A 457 -26.72 -12.32 -28.16
N GLY A 458 -25.85 -11.46 -28.67
CA GLY A 458 -25.52 -10.20 -28.02
C GLY A 458 -26.77 -9.34 -27.80
N THR A 459 -26.65 -8.33 -26.96
CA THR A 459 -27.76 -7.41 -26.64
C THR A 459 -28.26 -6.71 -27.92
N ASP A 460 -29.52 -6.92 -28.30
CA ASP A 460 -30.12 -6.25 -29.46
C ASP A 460 -30.01 -4.73 -29.29
N TYR A 461 -29.38 -4.04 -30.25
CA TYR A 461 -29.16 -2.60 -30.17
C TYR A 461 -30.47 -1.80 -30.00
N LYS A 462 -31.62 -2.36 -30.40
CA LYS A 462 -32.94 -1.73 -30.24
C LYS A 462 -33.38 -1.59 -28.78
N VAL A 463 -32.83 -2.37 -27.85
CA VAL A 463 -33.15 -2.17 -26.42
C VAL A 463 -32.77 -0.76 -25.94
N TRP A 464 -31.77 -0.15 -26.59
CA TRP A 464 -31.33 1.21 -26.30
C TRP A 464 -32.29 2.29 -26.82
N ASP A 465 -33.24 1.97 -27.70
CA ASP A 465 -34.29 2.90 -28.13
C ASP A 465 -35.19 3.34 -26.96
N ALA A 466 -35.29 2.52 -25.92
CA ALA A 466 -36.01 2.83 -24.69
C ALA A 466 -35.27 3.86 -23.79
N LEU A 467 -34.01 4.16 -24.10
CA LEU A 467 -33.15 5.12 -23.41
C LEU A 467 -32.72 6.26 -24.37
N PRO A 468 -33.67 7.08 -24.86
CA PRO A 468 -33.38 8.08 -25.88
C PRO A 468 -32.56 9.26 -25.35
N ASP A 469 -31.93 9.99 -26.28
CA ASP A 469 -31.25 11.26 -25.99
C ASP A 469 -32.22 12.31 -25.40
N ARG A 470 -32.02 12.59 -24.11
CA ARG A 470 -32.78 13.62 -23.37
C ARG A 470 -32.11 14.98 -23.39
N PHE A 471 -30.82 15.07 -23.73
CA PHE A 471 -30.09 16.33 -23.75
C PHE A 471 -30.52 17.19 -24.94
N SER A 472 -30.53 16.62 -26.14
CA SER A 472 -30.89 17.34 -27.37
C SER A 472 -32.37 17.72 -27.45
N THR A 473 -33.22 17.14 -26.60
CA THR A 473 -34.66 17.47 -26.51
C THR A 473 -34.98 18.42 -25.37
N ASN A 474 -34.07 18.63 -24.40
CA ASN A 474 -34.28 19.51 -23.26
C ASN A 474 -34.28 20.99 -23.66
N SER A 475 -35.41 21.67 -23.45
CA SER A 475 -35.60 23.09 -23.81
C SER A 475 -34.63 24.03 -23.12
N LYS A 476 -34.34 23.80 -21.83
CA LYS A 476 -33.38 24.58 -21.05
C LYS A 476 -31.94 24.36 -21.52
N ALA A 477 -31.58 23.12 -21.89
CA ALA A 477 -30.28 22.84 -22.47
C ALA A 477 -30.11 23.57 -23.82
N LYS A 478 -31.13 23.57 -24.68
CA LYS A 478 -31.12 24.36 -25.94
C LYS A 478 -30.93 25.85 -25.71
N GLU A 479 -31.65 26.41 -24.73
CA GLU A 479 -31.51 27.82 -24.35
C GLU A 479 -30.08 28.15 -23.86
N LEU A 480 -29.55 27.32 -22.95
CA LEU A 480 -28.19 27.49 -22.42
C LEU A 480 -27.13 27.33 -23.51
N LEU A 481 -27.28 26.35 -24.42
CA LEU A 481 -26.39 26.16 -25.57
C LEU A 481 -26.42 27.35 -26.53
N ALA A 482 -27.61 27.92 -26.78
CA ALA A 482 -27.75 29.11 -27.63
C ALA A 482 -27.03 30.32 -27.04
N ARG A 483 -27.02 30.45 -25.70
CA ARG A 483 -26.31 31.51 -24.98
C ARG A 483 -24.85 31.18 -24.69
N LEU A 484 -24.44 29.92 -24.75
CA LEU A 484 -23.11 29.44 -24.36
C LEU A 484 -21.98 30.18 -25.07
N LYS A 485 -22.17 30.53 -26.35
CA LYS A 485 -21.18 31.28 -27.11
C LYS A 485 -20.99 32.68 -26.52
N ASP A 486 -22.08 33.38 -26.23
CA ASP A 486 -22.06 34.72 -25.63
C ASP A 486 -21.57 34.68 -24.18
N ASP A 487 -21.97 33.66 -23.41
CA ASP A 487 -21.52 33.45 -22.04
C ASP A 487 -20.03 33.10 -22.00
N LYS A 488 -19.51 32.26 -22.89
CA LYS A 488 -18.06 32.00 -23.05
C LYS A 488 -17.30 33.25 -23.50
N ILE A 489 -17.89 34.10 -24.34
CA ILE A 489 -17.31 35.40 -24.73
C ILE A 489 -17.28 36.35 -23.52
N ALA A 490 -18.36 36.41 -22.73
CA ALA A 490 -18.45 37.23 -21.53
C ALA A 490 -17.47 36.74 -20.45
N GLU A 491 -17.37 35.43 -20.22
CA GLU A 491 -16.39 34.78 -19.36
C GLU A 491 -14.97 35.08 -19.84
N LYS A 492 -14.69 34.94 -21.14
CA LYS A 492 -13.37 35.27 -21.71
C LYS A 492 -13.05 36.75 -21.58
N ARG A 493 -14.03 37.67 -21.67
CA ARG A 493 -13.85 39.10 -21.39
C ARG A 493 -13.62 39.38 -19.89
N ARG A 494 -14.31 38.65 -19.02
CA ARG A 494 -14.17 38.73 -17.55
C ARG A 494 -12.82 38.16 -17.08
N LEU A 495 -12.34 37.11 -17.76
CA LEU A 495 -11.07 36.44 -17.52
C LEU A 495 -9.90 37.05 -18.30
N ALA A 496 -10.14 37.85 -19.34
CA ALA A 496 -9.07 38.53 -20.11
C ALA A 496 -8.09 39.33 -19.23
N PRO A 497 -8.52 40.03 -18.15
CA PRO A 497 -7.60 40.64 -17.19
C PRO A 497 -6.73 39.63 -16.45
N TYR A 498 -7.23 38.42 -16.20
CA TYR A 498 -6.50 37.33 -15.55
C TYR A 498 -5.56 36.58 -16.51
N TYR A 499 -5.80 36.65 -17.83
CA TYR A 499 -4.94 36.03 -18.85
C TYR A 499 -3.89 36.98 -19.45
N ILE A 500 -3.96 38.29 -19.19
CA ILE A 500 -2.91 39.27 -19.55
C ILE A 500 -1.85 39.40 -18.44
N GLY A 501 -2.07 38.79 -17.26
CA GLY A 501 -1.05 38.61 -16.21
C GLY A 501 -0.81 37.11 -15.97
N GLY A 502 0.18 36.54 -16.65
CA GLY A 502 0.38 35.09 -16.77
C GLY A 502 0.40 34.29 -15.46
N PHE A 503 -0.65 33.49 -15.25
CA PHE A 503 -0.74 32.29 -14.41
C PHE A 503 -1.95 31.45 -14.85
N ALA A 504 -1.73 30.18 -15.25
CA ALA A 504 -2.68 29.03 -15.22
C ALA A 504 -1.96 27.85 -15.91
N HIS A 505 -1.43 26.80 -15.28
CA HIS A 505 -2.07 25.77 -14.45
C HIS A 505 -3.36 25.20 -15.07
N GLY A 506 -3.18 24.06 -15.76
CA GLY A 506 -4.12 22.95 -15.96
C GLY A 506 -5.59 23.25 -16.25
N ALA A 507 -6.02 23.01 -17.50
CA ALA A 507 -7.07 22.02 -17.81
C ALA A 507 -7.40 22.04 -19.30
N ASN A 508 -7.46 20.83 -19.86
CA ASN A 508 -7.97 20.50 -21.19
C ASN A 508 -9.40 20.99 -21.40
N ALA A 509 -9.71 21.44 -22.62
CA ALA A 509 -10.75 20.80 -23.44
C ALA A 509 -10.72 21.31 -24.88
N SER A 510 -10.49 20.36 -25.77
CA SER A 510 -10.99 20.27 -27.15
C SER A 510 -12.32 21.00 -27.41
N ASP A 511 -12.34 21.91 -28.38
CA ASP A 511 -13.08 21.71 -29.63
C ASP A 511 -12.60 22.71 -30.71
N THR A 512 -12.45 22.20 -31.93
CA THR A 512 -11.56 22.70 -32.98
C THR A 512 -12.17 23.77 -33.88
N GLU A 513 -11.35 24.72 -34.36
CA GLU A 513 -11.25 25.04 -35.80
C GLU A 513 -10.08 26.00 -36.07
N GLY A 514 -9.06 25.50 -36.78
CA GLY A 514 -7.98 26.33 -37.30
C GLY A 514 -6.64 25.60 -37.33
N VAL A 515 -6.34 24.98 -38.48
CA VAL A 515 -5.02 24.61 -38.99
C VAL A 515 -4.18 23.74 -38.04
N HIS A 516 -4.11 22.42 -38.23
CA HIS A 516 -2.94 21.54 -37.92
C HIS A 516 -3.27 20.03 -38.05
N SER A 517 -4.48 19.65 -38.49
CA SER A 517 -4.89 18.24 -38.68
C SER A 517 -4.19 17.48 -39.82
N LYS A 518 -3.21 18.07 -40.52
CA LYS A 518 -2.47 17.40 -41.61
C LYS A 518 -1.15 16.75 -41.17
N GLU A 519 -0.64 17.04 -39.97
CA GLU A 519 0.70 16.59 -39.54
C GLU A 519 0.72 15.33 -38.66
N LEU A 520 -0.45 14.86 -38.19
CA LEU A 520 -0.53 13.75 -37.24
C LEU A 520 -0.93 12.39 -37.84
N LYS A 521 -1.14 12.33 -39.16
CA LYS A 521 -1.46 11.08 -39.87
C LYS A 521 -0.38 9.97 -39.88
N PRO A 522 0.93 10.19 -39.64
CA PRO A 522 1.91 9.11 -39.67
C PRO A 522 1.99 8.26 -38.39
N TYR A 523 1.52 8.75 -37.24
CA TYR A 523 1.79 8.14 -35.94
C TYR A 523 0.82 7.02 -35.54
N LEU A 524 -0.15 6.69 -36.39
CA LEU A 524 -1.22 5.73 -36.08
C LEU A 524 -0.97 4.31 -36.60
N ASN A 525 0.16 4.02 -37.27
CA ASN A 525 0.46 2.68 -37.81
C ASN A 525 1.90 2.24 -37.50
N GLY A 526 2.06 1.17 -36.69
CA GLY A 526 3.34 0.47 -36.47
C GLY A 526 3.34 -0.39 -35.20
N THR A 527 2.69 -1.57 -35.20
CA THR A 527 3.27 -2.94 -35.22
C THR A 527 4.41 -3.30 -34.22
N ASN A 528 4.02 -4.14 -33.24
CA ASN A 528 4.71 -5.26 -32.56
C ASN A 528 6.12 -5.13 -31.93
N GLY A 529 6.17 -5.56 -30.65
CA GLY A 529 7.15 -6.56 -30.19
C GLY A 529 7.81 -6.29 -28.83
N PHE A 530 7.25 -6.81 -27.73
CA PHE A 530 7.96 -6.87 -26.43
C PHE A 530 8.20 -8.32 -26.02
N ALA A 531 9.48 -8.68 -25.92
CA ALA A 531 9.97 -9.86 -25.22
C ALA A 531 10.54 -9.41 -23.86
N PHE A 532 10.11 -10.04 -22.77
CA PHE A 532 10.68 -9.85 -21.44
C PHE A 532 11.78 -10.87 -21.19
N GLY A 533 12.96 -10.40 -20.82
CA GLY A 533 14.06 -11.20 -20.32
C GLY A 533 14.94 -10.39 -19.37
N GLU A 534 15.14 -10.96 -18.19
CA GLU A 534 16.30 -10.82 -17.29
C GLU A 534 16.28 -9.80 -16.12
N SER A 535 16.52 -10.40 -14.94
CA SER A 535 17.21 -9.94 -13.73
C SER A 535 16.99 -8.53 -13.20
N PHE A 536 16.67 -8.47 -11.90
CA PHE A 536 16.89 -7.30 -11.06
C PHE A 536 18.39 -6.98 -11.00
N ASP A 537 18.86 -6.17 -11.94
CA ASP A 537 20.15 -5.51 -11.87
C ASP A 537 19.98 -4.18 -11.12
N SER A 538 20.61 -4.05 -9.95
CA SER A 538 20.63 -2.82 -9.16
C SER A 538 21.47 -1.69 -9.79
N SER A 539 21.90 -1.82 -11.04
CA SER A 539 22.70 -0.84 -11.81
C SER A 539 21.89 0.22 -12.58
N ALA A 540 20.56 0.23 -12.49
CA ALA A 540 19.70 0.92 -13.47
C ALA A 540 19.22 2.35 -13.14
N TYR A 541 19.86 3.09 -12.22
CA TYR A 541 19.60 4.53 -12.05
C TYR A 541 20.92 5.27 -12.16
N ARG A 542 21.09 6.04 -13.25
CA ARG A 542 22.44 6.28 -13.77
C ARG A 542 23.08 7.56 -13.23
N ILE A 543 22.40 8.69 -13.07
CA ILE A 543 23.04 9.91 -12.51
C ILE A 543 21.99 10.89 -11.93
N TYR A 544 22.32 11.54 -10.81
CA TYR A 544 21.62 12.66 -10.16
C TYR A 544 22.42 13.97 -10.35
N VAL A 545 21.76 15.06 -10.76
CA VAL A 545 22.40 16.40 -10.91
C VAL A 545 21.84 17.37 -9.87
N GLY A 546 22.71 18.03 -9.12
CA GLY A 546 22.33 19.12 -8.20
C GLY A 546 22.82 20.47 -8.69
N ILE A 547 21.92 21.40 -9.00
CA ILE A 547 22.25 22.79 -9.39
C ILE A 547 21.95 23.74 -8.23
N GLY A 548 22.94 24.52 -7.77
CA GLY A 548 22.73 25.61 -6.82
C GLY A 548 23.65 26.80 -7.13
N LEU A 549 23.15 28.03 -6.98
CA LEU A 549 23.94 29.26 -7.20
C LEU A 549 23.98 30.14 -5.95
N SER A 550 25.17 30.67 -5.73
CA SER A 550 25.50 31.84 -4.92
C SER A 550 25.43 33.14 -5.76
N LEU A 551 24.90 34.24 -5.25
CA LEU A 551 25.13 35.64 -5.70
C LEU A 551 25.21 36.44 -4.39
N ALA A 552 26.03 37.47 -4.14
CA ALA A 552 26.75 38.40 -4.99
C ALA A 552 27.71 39.28 -4.12
N HIS A 553 28.74 39.86 -4.76
CA HIS A 553 29.43 41.14 -4.49
C HIS A 553 30.13 41.39 -3.13
N GLY A 554 31.47 41.43 -3.19
CA GLY A 554 32.34 41.80 -2.06
C GLY A 554 32.25 43.26 -1.63
N PHE A 555 32.62 43.52 -0.37
CA PHE A 555 32.97 44.85 0.14
C PHE A 555 34.17 44.77 1.12
N PRO A 556 34.91 45.88 1.28
CA PRO A 556 36.29 45.91 1.73
C PRO A 556 36.42 45.99 3.26
N THR A 557 37.62 45.64 3.71
CA THR A 557 38.14 45.74 5.07
C THR A 557 37.92 47.11 5.74
N ALA A 558 37.35 47.14 6.95
CA ALA A 558 37.61 48.20 7.94
C ALA A 558 37.31 47.77 9.38
N ARG A 559 38.09 48.32 10.31
CA ARG A 559 38.33 47.92 11.70
C ARG A 559 37.27 48.39 12.71
N SER A 560 37.18 47.66 13.83
CA SER A 560 36.99 48.05 15.25
C SER A 560 36.00 49.18 15.64
N GLY A 561 35.09 48.90 16.60
CA GLY A 561 34.54 49.93 17.50
C GLY A 561 33.13 49.70 18.09
N MET A 562 33.05 49.02 19.23
CA MET A 562 32.39 49.44 20.50
C MET A 562 31.10 50.36 20.51
N TRP A 563 30.05 49.88 21.22
CA TRP A 563 28.98 50.57 22.04
C TRP A 563 27.49 50.71 21.58
N LYS A 564 26.63 50.11 22.45
CA LYS A 564 25.38 50.55 23.14
C LYS A 564 23.99 50.69 22.46
N ARG A 565 23.00 50.32 23.30
CA ARG A 565 21.51 50.35 23.18
C ARG A 565 20.92 51.74 22.92
N GLY A 566 19.80 51.78 22.18
CA GLY A 566 18.81 52.87 22.18
C GLY A 566 17.50 52.46 21.49
N ASN A 567 16.35 52.72 22.14
CA ASN A 567 14.99 52.58 21.60
C ASN A 567 14.68 53.76 20.64
N ALA A 568 14.05 53.51 19.48
CA ALA A 568 13.12 54.44 18.83
C ALA A 568 12.40 53.82 17.63
N THR A 569 11.22 54.39 17.37
CA THR A 569 10.08 54.04 16.52
C THR A 569 10.28 54.10 15.01
N ALA A 570 9.33 53.47 14.31
CA ALA A 570 9.14 53.45 12.86
C ALA A 570 9.16 54.83 12.19
N SER A 571 9.90 54.96 11.08
CA SER A 571 9.37 55.34 9.75
C SER A 571 10.51 55.56 8.75
N THR A 572 10.27 55.09 7.52
CA THR A 572 10.97 55.42 6.26
C THR A 572 12.48 55.18 6.18
N ILE A 573 12.89 54.06 5.58
CA ILE A 573 14.20 53.93 4.92
C ILE A 573 14.04 53.27 3.54
N ASP A 574 14.75 53.91 2.61
CA ASP A 574 14.87 53.84 1.16
C ASP A 574 15.00 52.44 0.51
N LYS A 575 14.39 52.30 -0.67
CA LYS A 575 14.30 51.10 -1.53
C LYS A 575 15.63 50.67 -2.18
N LYS A 576 16.77 51.25 -1.79
CA LYS A 576 18.08 50.99 -2.41
C LYS A 576 19.14 50.33 -1.52
N THR A 577 18.76 49.83 -0.33
CA THR A 577 19.71 49.15 0.59
C THR A 577 19.30 47.71 0.95
N ILE A 578 18.29 47.12 0.28
CA ILE A 578 17.87 45.71 0.48
C ILE A 578 18.27 44.85 -0.73
N GLU A 579 19.51 45.00 -1.21
CA GLU A 579 20.03 44.20 -2.35
C GLU A 579 21.37 43.51 -2.06
N LYS A 580 21.86 43.50 -0.81
CA LYS A 580 23.20 42.98 -0.52
C LYS A 580 23.30 42.17 0.78
N LEU A 581 22.66 41.00 0.79
CA LEU A 581 22.91 39.93 1.77
C LEU A 581 22.92 38.55 1.05
N PRO A 582 23.99 37.74 1.17
CA PRO A 582 24.20 36.52 0.36
C PRO A 582 23.39 35.30 0.83
N LEU A 583 23.03 34.44 -0.15
CA LEU A 583 22.09 33.30 -0.12
C LEU A 583 22.80 31.93 -0.32
N ALA A 584 22.40 30.86 0.41
CA ALA A 584 22.81 29.46 0.20
C ALA A 584 22.00 28.42 1.03
N VAL A 585 21.10 27.65 0.40
CA VAL A 585 20.41 26.48 1.00
C VAL A 585 21.00 25.19 0.43
N THR A 586 22.12 24.69 0.95
CA THR A 586 22.82 23.52 0.38
C THR A 586 22.50 22.20 1.09
N LEU A 587 21.42 22.13 1.90
CA LEU A 587 21.18 21.01 2.81
C LEU A 587 20.20 19.94 2.32
N SER A 588 19.34 20.22 1.36
CA SER A 588 18.29 19.27 0.93
C SER A 588 18.81 18.19 -0.03
N SER A 589 19.82 18.50 -0.84
CA SER A 589 20.52 17.51 -1.70
C SER A 589 21.29 16.43 -0.92
N LEU A 590 21.56 16.65 0.37
CA LEU A 590 22.32 15.73 1.22
C LEU A 590 21.59 14.46 1.59
N ILE A 591 20.27 14.52 1.72
CA ILE A 591 19.55 13.49 2.48
C ILE A 591 18.80 12.55 1.56
N ALA A 592 18.38 13.02 0.38
CA ALA A 592 18.08 12.14 -0.75
C ALA A 592 19.21 11.13 -1.01
N HIS A 593 20.46 11.60 -0.96
CA HIS A 593 21.64 10.76 -1.20
C HIS A 593 21.96 9.78 -0.05
N LYS A 594 21.70 10.14 1.22
CA LYS A 594 21.96 9.22 2.35
C LYS A 594 21.21 7.91 2.15
N TYR A 595 19.98 7.94 1.63
CA TYR A 595 19.14 6.76 1.42
C TYR A 595 19.29 6.09 0.04
N LEU A 596 19.98 6.71 -0.92
CA LEU A 596 20.07 6.29 -2.32
C LEU A 596 21.52 6.07 -2.79
N GLN A 597 22.25 5.16 -2.13
CA GLN A 597 23.71 5.07 -2.24
C GLN A 597 24.27 4.44 -3.53
N THR A 598 23.42 3.87 -4.38
CA THR A 598 23.81 3.40 -5.71
C THR A 598 23.80 4.52 -6.76
N LEU A 599 23.27 5.70 -6.44
CA LEU A 599 23.26 6.84 -7.36
C LEU A 599 24.63 7.52 -7.44
N GLU A 600 25.05 7.84 -8.66
CA GLU A 600 26.12 8.81 -8.90
C GLU A 600 25.55 10.23 -8.83
N VAL A 601 26.20 11.13 -8.08
CA VAL A 601 25.75 12.51 -7.88
C VAL A 601 26.76 13.47 -8.48
N ILE A 602 26.31 14.30 -9.43
CA ILE A 602 27.09 15.41 -9.99
C ILE A 602 26.61 16.71 -9.34
N LYS A 603 27.49 17.31 -8.55
CA LYS A 603 27.29 18.62 -7.93
C LYS A 603 27.80 19.69 -8.91
N ILE A 604 26.90 20.57 -9.32
CA ILE A 604 27.26 21.76 -10.09
C ILE A 604 27.67 22.85 -9.12
N GLU A 605 28.89 23.35 -9.26
CA GLU A 605 29.39 24.50 -8.51
C GLU A 605 30.08 25.48 -9.46
N HIS A 606 30.24 26.73 -9.05
CA HIS A 606 30.81 27.74 -9.94
C HIS A 606 32.32 27.53 -10.10
N PRO A 607 32.89 27.67 -11.33
CA PRO A 607 34.21 27.16 -11.67
C PRO A 607 35.37 27.74 -10.86
N THR A 608 35.26 28.98 -10.38
CA THR A 608 36.33 29.62 -9.59
C THR A 608 36.06 29.76 -8.10
N ARG A 609 34.80 29.94 -7.69
CA ARG A 609 34.43 30.22 -6.28
C ARG A 609 33.92 28.99 -5.55
N GLY A 610 33.50 27.97 -6.30
CA GLY A 610 32.87 26.77 -5.76
C GLY A 610 31.51 27.00 -5.09
N ASP A 611 31.13 26.05 -4.26
CA ASP A 611 29.97 26.11 -3.36
C ASP A 611 30.26 27.01 -2.14
N ASP A 612 29.28 27.80 -1.69
CA ASP A 612 29.45 28.73 -0.57
C ASP A 612 29.87 28.04 0.74
N THR A 613 29.48 26.79 0.94
CA THR A 613 29.84 26.03 2.14
C THR A 613 31.33 25.77 2.26
N ARG A 614 32.11 25.86 1.17
CA ARG A 614 33.58 25.81 1.21
C ARG A 614 34.18 26.97 2.02
N SER A 615 33.46 28.10 2.08
CA SER A 615 33.88 29.29 2.83
C SER A 615 33.29 29.36 4.25
N TRP A 616 32.51 28.35 4.68
CA TRP A 616 31.85 28.33 6.00
C TRP A 616 32.77 27.75 7.09
N GLY A 617 33.98 28.30 7.18
CA GLY A 617 34.94 28.03 8.25
C GLY A 617 35.08 29.22 9.21
N PRO A 618 35.74 29.05 10.36
CA PRO A 618 36.26 27.80 10.93
C PRO A 618 35.18 26.92 11.60
N PRO A 619 35.44 25.62 11.88
CA PRO A 619 36.70 24.91 11.65
C PRO A 619 36.87 24.42 10.20
N ASP A 620 38.10 24.49 9.72
CA ASP A 620 38.54 23.99 8.41
C ASP A 620 39.55 22.85 8.60
N ALA A 621 39.47 21.82 7.75
CA ALA A 621 40.53 20.82 7.61
C ALA A 621 41.70 21.46 6.84
N PRO A 622 42.91 21.50 7.40
CA PRO A 622 44.04 22.14 6.74
C PRO A 622 44.48 21.34 5.50
N TYR A 623 44.99 22.05 4.49
CA TYR A 623 45.61 21.39 3.35
C TYR A 623 46.97 20.77 3.71
N THR A 624 47.27 19.62 3.13
CA THR A 624 48.60 19.01 3.18
C THR A 624 49.61 19.81 2.36
N ASP A 625 50.89 19.66 2.66
CA ASP A 625 51.97 20.34 1.94
C ASP A 625 51.97 19.97 0.44
N GLY A 626 52.16 20.97 -0.42
CA GLY A 626 52.20 20.79 -1.88
C GLY A 626 50.86 20.95 -2.62
N VAL A 627 49.75 21.18 -1.91
CA VAL A 627 48.44 21.45 -2.51
C VAL A 627 48.23 22.94 -2.74
N GLU A 628 47.73 23.32 -3.93
CA GLU A 628 47.37 24.69 -4.25
C GLU A 628 46.22 25.18 -3.36
N ARG A 629 46.44 26.26 -2.63
CA ARG A 629 45.47 26.76 -1.64
C ARG A 629 44.45 27.68 -2.30
N GLN A 630 43.29 27.15 -2.65
CA GLN A 630 42.16 27.95 -3.13
C GLN A 630 41.33 28.57 -1.98
N PHE A 631 41.33 27.92 -0.82
CA PHE A 631 40.62 28.34 0.39
C PHE A 631 41.57 28.25 1.62
N PRO A 632 41.22 28.78 2.81
CA PRO A 632 42.02 28.60 4.03
C PRO A 632 42.24 27.11 4.42
N GLY A 633 41.30 26.25 4.04
CA GLY A 633 41.26 24.80 4.17
C GLY A 633 39.90 24.31 3.63
N GLU A 634 39.57 23.02 3.76
CA GLU A 634 38.20 22.56 3.47
C GLU A 634 37.33 22.72 4.70
N SER A 635 36.29 23.55 4.63
CA SER A 635 35.34 23.74 5.73
C SER A 635 34.76 22.40 6.20
N ALA A 636 34.71 22.20 7.53
CA ALA A 636 34.05 21.04 8.11
C ALA A 636 32.59 20.91 7.66
N TYR A 637 31.94 22.04 7.38
CA TYR A 637 30.59 22.06 6.82
C TYR A 637 30.57 21.44 5.43
N TYR A 638 31.44 21.90 4.52
CA TYR A 638 31.57 21.34 3.17
C TYR A 638 31.88 19.83 3.20
N LEU A 639 32.83 19.42 4.03
CA LEU A 639 33.22 18.02 4.17
C LEU A 639 32.08 17.14 4.68
N SER A 640 31.27 17.65 5.61
CA SER A 640 30.15 16.88 6.18
C SER A 640 29.09 16.54 5.14
N VAL A 641 29.02 17.29 4.04
CA VAL A 641 27.88 17.27 3.12
C VAL A 641 28.13 16.81 1.69
N ASN A 642 29.40 16.64 1.28
CA ASN A 642 29.76 16.40 -0.12
C ASN A 642 30.48 15.08 -0.43
N ARG A 643 30.63 14.18 0.54
CA ARG A 643 31.12 12.81 0.28
C ARG A 643 30.28 12.09 -0.79
N ASN A 644 30.89 11.15 -1.52
CA ASN A 644 30.25 10.37 -2.60
C ASN A 644 29.74 11.17 -3.81
N LYS A 645 30.11 12.46 -3.94
CA LYS A 645 29.71 13.31 -5.07
C LYS A 645 30.89 13.57 -6.00
N LYS A 646 30.59 13.71 -7.29
CA LYS A 646 31.46 14.32 -8.29
C LYS A 646 31.23 15.83 -8.30
N SER A 647 32.31 16.60 -8.45
CA SER A 647 32.24 18.06 -8.60
C SER A 647 32.46 18.46 -10.06
N LEU A 648 31.49 19.18 -10.63
CA LEU A 648 31.59 19.82 -11.94
C LEU A 648 31.55 21.35 -11.74
N GLY A 649 32.71 21.97 -11.94
CA GLY A 649 32.85 23.42 -11.90
C GLY A 649 32.33 24.02 -13.21
N LEU A 650 31.14 24.60 -13.21
CA LEU A 650 30.45 25.06 -14.42
C LEU A 650 29.70 26.39 -14.18
N SER A 651 29.89 27.32 -15.10
CA SER A 651 29.17 28.60 -15.14
C SER A 651 28.10 28.57 -16.23
N PHE A 652 26.83 28.64 -15.84
CA PHE A 652 25.71 28.79 -16.79
C PHE A 652 25.40 30.25 -17.13
N ASN A 653 26.28 31.20 -16.80
CA ASN A 653 26.24 32.56 -17.35
C ASN A 653 26.65 32.58 -18.83
N ASN A 654 27.42 31.59 -19.27
CA ASN A 654 27.81 31.40 -20.66
C ASN A 654 26.79 30.45 -21.33
N PRO A 655 26.38 30.72 -22.59
CA PRO A 655 25.49 29.82 -23.33
C PRO A 655 26.03 28.39 -23.44
N SER A 656 27.36 28.22 -23.52
CA SER A 656 28.02 26.92 -23.51
C SER A 656 27.75 26.14 -22.22
N GLY A 657 27.69 26.81 -21.06
CA GLY A 657 27.34 26.17 -19.79
C GLY A 657 25.89 25.71 -19.69
N ILE A 658 24.95 26.46 -20.27
CA ILE A 658 23.54 26.04 -20.36
C ILE A 658 23.41 24.80 -21.25
N SER A 659 24.14 24.77 -22.39
CA SER A 659 24.15 23.62 -23.30
C SER A 659 24.66 22.34 -22.62
N ILE A 660 25.70 22.46 -21.78
CA ILE A 660 26.22 21.35 -20.98
C ILE A 660 25.14 20.84 -20.02
N LEU A 661 24.45 21.73 -19.30
CA LEU A 661 23.37 21.34 -18.38
C LEU A 661 22.19 20.67 -19.10
N HIS A 662 21.80 21.16 -20.28
CA HIS A 662 20.75 20.52 -21.09
C HIS A 662 21.17 19.12 -21.54
N SER A 663 22.44 18.93 -21.88
CA SER A 663 23.00 17.63 -22.27
C SER A 663 23.03 16.66 -21.08
N LEU A 664 23.42 17.14 -19.90
CA LEU A 664 23.37 16.36 -18.65
C LEU A 664 21.95 15.94 -18.31
N VAL A 665 20.97 16.84 -18.41
CA VAL A 665 19.55 16.54 -18.11
C VAL A 665 19.00 15.40 -18.98
N GLN A 666 19.46 15.26 -20.23
CA GLN A 666 19.07 14.15 -21.10
C GLN A 666 19.66 12.80 -20.67
N LYS A 667 20.75 12.81 -19.89
CA LYS A 667 21.46 11.61 -19.41
C LYS A 667 21.15 11.28 -17.95
N CYS A 668 20.46 12.17 -17.23
CA CYS A 668 20.23 12.06 -15.80
C CYS A 668 18.76 11.76 -15.48
N ASP A 669 18.56 11.05 -14.38
CA ASP A 669 17.23 10.65 -13.92
C ASP A 669 16.56 11.74 -13.09
N ILE A 670 17.36 12.44 -12.29
CA ILE A 670 16.90 13.37 -11.26
C ILE A 670 17.70 14.67 -11.36
N LEU A 671 17.00 15.79 -11.35
CA LEU A 671 17.55 17.13 -11.19
C LEU A 671 17.02 17.74 -9.90
N VAL A 672 17.90 18.28 -9.06
CA VAL A 672 17.53 19.00 -7.85
C VAL A 672 18.11 20.39 -7.83
N GLU A 673 17.26 21.35 -7.49
CA GLU A 673 17.61 22.76 -7.43
C GLU A 673 16.95 23.45 -6.23
N ASN A 674 17.53 24.58 -5.84
CA ASN A 674 17.14 25.30 -4.63
C ASN A 674 16.98 26.82 -4.86
N TYR A 675 16.63 27.23 -6.07
CA TYR A 675 16.52 28.65 -6.42
C TYR A 675 15.16 29.20 -6.02
N LEU A 676 15.08 30.52 -5.91
CA LEU A 676 13.80 31.20 -5.79
C LEU A 676 12.91 30.85 -6.99
N PRO A 677 11.60 30.66 -6.79
CA PRO A 677 10.65 30.36 -7.84
C PRO A 677 10.83 31.26 -9.07
N GLY A 678 10.85 30.64 -10.27
CA GLY A 678 11.02 31.33 -11.55
C GLY A 678 12.46 31.78 -11.90
N SER A 679 13.43 31.69 -10.99
CA SER A 679 14.81 32.19 -11.24
C SER A 679 15.52 31.47 -12.38
N LEU A 680 15.24 30.17 -12.56
CA LEU A 680 15.86 29.32 -13.58
C LEU A 680 15.20 29.41 -14.96
N ALA A 681 13.98 29.98 -15.05
CA ALA A 681 13.25 30.10 -16.30
C ALA A 681 14.00 30.96 -17.34
N LYS A 682 14.68 32.03 -16.89
CA LYS A 682 15.50 32.88 -17.78
C LYS A 682 16.69 32.16 -18.41
N TYR A 683 17.14 31.06 -17.80
CA TYR A 683 18.21 30.20 -18.31
C TYR A 683 17.68 28.95 -19.03
N LYS A 684 16.35 28.82 -19.17
CA LYS A 684 15.70 27.61 -19.72
C LYS A 684 16.06 26.35 -18.93
N LEU A 685 16.19 26.49 -17.61
CA LEU A 685 16.48 25.41 -16.67
C LEU A 685 15.30 25.09 -15.75
N ASP A 686 14.11 25.67 -16.02
CA ASP A 686 12.88 25.38 -15.30
C ASP A 686 12.24 24.06 -15.75
N TYR A 687 11.37 23.50 -14.91
CA TYR A 687 10.72 22.22 -15.17
C TYR A 687 9.95 22.18 -16.50
N ALA A 688 9.19 23.24 -16.83
CA ALA A 688 8.39 23.27 -18.06
C ALA A 688 9.26 23.25 -19.33
N THR A 689 10.51 23.69 -19.24
CA THR A 689 11.49 23.57 -20.31
C THR A 689 12.17 22.20 -20.30
N LEU A 690 12.69 21.76 -19.16
CA LEU A 690 13.51 20.55 -19.07
C LEU A 690 12.71 19.25 -19.24
N SER A 691 11.45 19.21 -18.79
CA SER A 691 10.56 18.06 -19.01
C SER A 691 10.30 17.76 -20.48
N LYS A 692 10.40 18.76 -21.37
CA LYS A 692 10.31 18.56 -22.82
C LYS A 692 11.58 17.92 -23.40
N LEU A 693 12.73 18.19 -22.78
CA LEU A 693 14.02 17.61 -23.17
C LEU A 693 14.16 16.18 -22.63
N ASN A 694 13.65 15.93 -21.42
CA ASN A 694 13.61 14.61 -20.80
C ASN A 694 12.25 14.41 -20.10
N PRO A 695 11.26 13.77 -20.75
CA PRO A 695 9.95 13.48 -20.15
C PRO A 695 9.99 12.55 -18.95
N SER A 696 11.07 11.79 -18.78
CA SER A 696 11.29 10.89 -17.64
C SER A 696 11.97 11.58 -16.44
N LEU A 697 12.28 12.88 -16.55
CA LEU A 697 13.02 13.63 -15.54
C LEU A 697 12.21 13.84 -14.26
N LEU A 698 12.77 13.44 -13.13
CA LEU A 698 12.31 13.89 -11.82
C LEU A 698 12.98 15.22 -11.51
N TYR A 699 12.20 16.29 -11.44
CA TYR A 699 12.70 17.62 -11.10
C TYR A 699 12.27 17.94 -9.68
N ALA A 700 13.19 18.18 -8.75
CA ALA A 700 12.86 18.59 -7.39
C ALA A 700 13.34 20.01 -7.10
N SER A 701 12.39 20.86 -6.74
CA SER A 701 12.62 22.21 -6.24
C SER A 701 12.60 22.20 -4.73
N VAL A 702 13.66 22.71 -4.11
CA VAL A 702 13.71 22.87 -2.65
C VAL A 702 13.81 24.34 -2.26
N THR A 703 12.72 24.90 -1.76
CA THR A 703 12.59 26.35 -1.53
C THR A 703 12.25 26.68 -0.09
N GLY A 704 12.42 27.94 0.30
CA GLY A 704 12.06 28.40 1.65
C GLY A 704 10.55 28.31 1.94
N TYR A 705 9.72 28.73 0.99
CA TYR A 705 8.28 28.97 1.18
C TYR A 705 7.39 28.38 0.08
N GLY A 706 7.91 27.49 -0.77
CA GLY A 706 7.19 26.83 -1.86
C GLY A 706 7.22 27.60 -3.18
N GLN A 707 6.84 26.92 -4.26
CA GLN A 707 6.69 27.52 -5.59
C GLN A 707 5.44 28.40 -5.69
N THR A 708 4.52 28.27 -4.73
CA THR A 708 3.25 29.01 -4.66
C THR A 708 3.05 29.65 -3.29
N GLY A 709 1.97 30.41 -3.12
CA GLY A 709 1.65 31.08 -1.86
C GLY A 709 2.19 32.51 -1.74
N PRO A 710 1.75 33.27 -0.72
CA PRO A 710 2.04 34.70 -0.60
C PRO A 710 3.52 35.02 -0.34
N TYR A 711 4.31 34.02 0.08
CA TYR A 711 5.71 34.15 0.45
C TYR A 711 6.67 33.44 -0.50
N SER A 712 6.19 32.92 -1.63
CA SER A 712 7.02 32.16 -2.59
C SER A 712 8.27 32.90 -3.07
N ASN A 713 8.19 34.23 -3.22
CA ASN A 713 9.31 35.07 -3.64
C ASN A 713 10.28 35.46 -2.51
N ARG A 714 10.07 34.98 -1.28
CA ARG A 714 10.98 35.26 -0.14
C ARG A 714 12.13 34.27 -0.14
N ALA A 715 13.33 34.80 0.08
CA ALA A 715 14.46 33.97 0.46
C ALA A 715 14.19 33.35 1.85
N GLY A 716 14.41 32.04 1.97
CA GLY A 716 14.24 31.32 3.23
C GLY A 716 15.48 30.49 3.50
N TYR A 717 16.01 30.63 4.72
CA TYR A 717 16.93 29.67 5.32
C TYR A 717 16.25 29.02 6.51
N ASP A 718 16.78 27.88 6.91
CA ASP A 718 16.39 27.14 8.10
C ASP A 718 15.99 28.04 9.28
N VAL A 719 16.88 28.91 9.76
CA VAL A 719 16.63 29.73 10.97
C VAL A 719 15.46 30.71 10.80
N MET A 720 15.24 31.24 9.59
CA MET A 720 14.16 32.18 9.31
C MET A 720 12.82 31.45 9.29
N VAL A 721 12.80 30.27 8.69
CA VAL A 721 11.63 29.38 8.73
C VAL A 721 11.39 28.87 10.15
N GLU A 722 12.45 28.60 10.91
CA GLU A 722 12.37 28.20 12.33
C GLU A 722 11.65 29.24 13.18
N ALA A 723 12.00 30.51 12.96
CA ALA A 723 11.39 31.64 13.63
C ALA A 723 9.92 31.82 13.27
N GLU A 724 9.57 31.67 11.99
CA GLU A 724 8.21 31.94 11.49
C GLU A 724 7.24 30.76 11.70
N MET A 725 7.69 29.53 11.47
CA MET A 725 6.85 28.32 11.47
C MET A 725 6.90 27.56 12.81
N GLY A 726 6.98 28.31 13.92
CA GLY A 726 6.68 27.83 15.28
C GLY A 726 7.75 27.02 16.00
N LEU A 727 8.75 26.45 15.33
CA LEU A 727 9.74 25.56 15.98
C LEU A 727 10.64 26.30 16.98
N MET A 728 11.08 27.51 16.64
CA MET A 728 11.88 28.36 17.53
C MET A 728 11.07 28.79 18.76
N HIS A 729 9.75 28.98 18.61
CA HIS A 729 8.87 29.41 19.69
C HIS A 729 8.85 28.39 20.84
N ILE A 730 8.79 27.10 20.49
CA ILE A 730 8.64 25.98 21.44
C ILE A 730 9.97 25.41 21.93
N THR A 731 11.09 25.86 21.37
CA THR A 731 12.44 25.39 21.71
C THR A 731 13.12 26.32 22.71
N GLY A 732 13.70 25.75 23.77
CA GLY A 732 14.44 26.47 24.82
C GLY A 732 13.87 26.28 26.23
N GLU A 733 14.47 26.94 27.22
CA GLU A 733 14.02 26.91 28.62
C GLU A 733 12.64 27.57 28.81
N ARG A 734 11.90 27.12 29.82
CA ARG A 734 10.49 27.51 30.09
C ARG A 734 10.28 29.03 30.05
N ASP A 735 11.10 29.76 30.79
CA ASP A 735 11.03 31.22 30.93
C ASP A 735 12.18 31.95 30.18
N GLY A 736 12.97 31.21 29.39
CA GLY A 736 14.04 31.76 28.57
C GLY A 736 13.52 32.42 27.29
N PRO A 737 14.35 33.19 26.56
CA PRO A 737 14.01 33.64 25.21
C PRO A 737 13.87 32.44 24.25
N PRO A 738 13.09 32.57 23.14
CA PRO A 738 13.09 31.58 22.07
C PRO A 738 14.51 31.31 21.56
N VAL A 739 14.85 30.04 21.31
CA VAL A 739 16.14 29.65 20.75
C VAL A 739 15.94 28.74 19.56
N LYS A 740 16.87 28.79 18.62
CA LYS A 740 16.91 27.86 17.48
C LYS A 740 17.41 26.47 17.92
N VAL A 741 17.06 25.44 17.16
CA VAL A 741 17.68 24.11 17.30
C VAL A 741 19.18 24.20 16.97
N GLY A 742 19.99 23.37 17.64
CA GLY A 742 21.46 23.41 17.55
C GLY A 742 22.03 23.07 16.15
N VAL A 743 21.22 22.49 15.28
CA VAL A 743 21.54 22.15 13.88
C VAL A 743 20.46 22.72 12.96
N ALA A 744 20.74 22.80 11.65
CA ALA A 744 19.78 23.20 10.64
C ALA A 744 18.71 22.10 10.42
N VAL A 745 17.79 21.96 11.37
CA VAL A 745 16.88 20.83 11.49
C VAL A 745 15.77 20.83 10.43
N THR A 746 15.31 22.00 10.02
CA THR A 746 14.30 22.20 8.98
C THR A 746 14.89 21.90 7.61
N ASP A 747 16.14 22.29 7.40
CA ASP A 747 16.94 21.92 6.24
C ASP A 747 17.12 20.39 6.16
N ILE A 748 17.46 19.74 7.27
CA ILE A 748 17.63 18.28 7.35
C ILE A 748 16.30 17.56 7.07
N SER A 749 15.21 18.01 7.67
CA SER A 749 13.90 17.38 7.50
C SER A 749 13.36 17.56 6.10
N THR A 750 13.50 18.75 5.52
CA THR A 750 13.11 19.01 4.13
C THR A 750 13.89 18.11 3.19
N GLY A 751 15.20 17.94 3.39
CA GLY A 751 15.98 16.96 2.63
C GLY A 751 15.47 15.52 2.74
N MET A 752 14.95 15.09 3.90
CA MET A 752 14.30 13.78 4.06
C MET A 752 12.97 13.71 3.30
N TYR A 753 12.14 14.75 3.37
CA TYR A 753 10.88 14.79 2.61
C TYR A 753 11.12 14.82 1.10
N THR A 754 12.11 15.58 0.62
CA THR A 754 12.52 15.57 -0.79
C THR A 754 13.01 14.18 -1.22
N ALA A 755 13.80 13.49 -0.38
CA ALA A 755 14.22 12.11 -0.64
C ALA A 755 13.05 11.17 -0.83
N ILE A 756 12.07 11.22 0.09
CA ILE A 756 10.88 10.39 0.07
C ILE A 756 10.03 10.72 -1.17
N GLY A 757 9.88 12.01 -1.52
CA GLY A 757 9.20 12.45 -2.73
C GLY A 757 9.87 11.92 -4.00
N VAL A 758 11.20 11.96 -4.07
CA VAL A 758 11.98 11.38 -5.19
C VAL A 758 11.78 9.87 -5.27
N LEU A 759 11.84 9.15 -4.14
CA LEU A 759 11.59 7.71 -4.10
C LEU A 759 10.19 7.34 -4.59
N ALA A 760 9.17 8.07 -4.13
CA ALA A 760 7.78 7.89 -4.57
C ALA A 760 7.65 8.19 -6.07
N ALA A 761 8.31 9.23 -6.56
CA ALA A 761 8.31 9.59 -7.96
C ALA A 761 9.07 8.58 -8.84
N LEU A 762 10.17 7.99 -8.37
CA LEU A 762 10.88 6.91 -9.07
C LEU A 762 10.00 5.66 -9.19
N TYR A 763 9.26 5.34 -8.13
CA TYR A 763 8.30 4.23 -8.13
C TYR A 763 7.17 4.50 -9.13
N ALA A 764 6.56 5.69 -9.10
CA ALA A 764 5.52 6.08 -10.06
C ALA A 764 6.02 6.11 -11.52
N ARG A 765 7.26 6.55 -11.75
CA ARG A 765 7.89 6.56 -13.08
C ARG A 765 8.07 5.14 -13.63
N LYS A 766 8.26 4.13 -12.78
CA LYS A 766 8.38 2.74 -13.22
C LYS A 766 7.11 2.26 -13.96
N GLU A 767 5.95 2.69 -13.49
CA GLU A 767 4.65 2.32 -14.07
C GLU A 767 4.28 3.23 -15.24
N THR A 768 4.55 4.54 -15.14
CA THR A 768 4.09 5.52 -16.12
C THR A 768 5.09 5.82 -17.23
N GLY A 769 6.38 5.53 -17.01
CA GLY A 769 7.49 6.01 -17.84
C GLY A 769 7.76 7.52 -17.72
N LEU A 770 6.96 8.27 -16.96
CA LEU A 770 7.00 9.72 -16.87
C LEU A 770 7.65 10.21 -15.58
N GLY A 771 8.44 11.27 -15.69
CA GLY A 771 8.96 12.03 -14.58
C GLY A 771 7.93 13.04 -14.07
N GLN A 772 8.25 13.73 -12.98
CA GLN A 772 7.36 14.74 -12.38
C GLN A 772 8.14 15.83 -11.64
N TRP A 773 7.44 16.93 -11.36
CA TRP A 773 7.95 18.03 -10.55
C TRP A 773 7.58 17.84 -9.07
N ILE A 774 8.59 17.87 -8.20
CA ILE A 774 8.48 17.78 -6.75
C ILE A 774 8.76 19.17 -6.18
N ASP A 775 7.76 19.80 -5.57
CA ASP A 775 7.93 21.04 -4.79
C ASP A 775 8.02 20.71 -3.30
N ALA A 776 9.20 20.88 -2.71
CA ALA A 776 9.44 20.67 -1.29
C ALA A 776 9.85 22.00 -0.64
N SER A 777 9.04 22.51 0.27
CA SER A 777 9.33 23.76 0.96
C SER A 777 9.76 23.55 2.42
N LEU A 778 10.71 24.36 2.89
CA LEU A 778 11.12 24.37 4.29
C LEU A 778 9.93 24.71 5.21
N SER A 779 9.09 25.66 4.81
CA SER A 779 7.91 26.07 5.59
C SER A 779 6.95 24.91 5.83
N ASP A 780 6.58 24.16 4.80
CA ASP A 780 5.59 23.09 4.93
C ASP A 780 6.17 21.92 5.71
N CYS A 781 7.44 21.60 5.46
CA CYS A 781 8.15 20.55 6.19
C CYS A 781 8.23 20.88 7.69
N GLN A 782 8.52 22.13 8.06
CA GLN A 782 8.58 22.52 9.47
C GLN A 782 7.20 22.52 10.14
N VAL A 783 6.15 23.00 9.46
CA VAL A 783 4.78 22.95 9.99
C VAL A 783 4.38 21.50 10.28
N ALA A 784 4.69 20.57 9.38
CA ALA A 784 4.45 19.15 9.59
C ALA A 784 5.22 18.59 10.80
N GLN A 785 6.45 19.06 11.05
CA GLN A 785 7.28 18.61 12.17
C GLN A 785 6.82 19.07 13.55
N LEU A 786 5.94 20.08 13.65
CA LEU A 786 5.34 20.46 14.93
C LEU A 786 4.44 19.35 15.52
N ALA A 787 4.06 18.37 14.70
CA ALA A 787 3.45 17.10 15.09
C ALA A 787 2.33 17.28 16.15
N ASN A 788 2.49 16.67 17.33
CA ASN A 788 1.49 16.69 18.39
C ASN A 788 1.23 18.09 18.99
N ILE A 789 2.19 19.03 18.89
CA ILE A 789 1.99 20.40 19.36
C ILE A 789 1.06 21.15 18.39
N ALA A 790 1.27 20.99 17.08
CA ALA A 790 0.32 21.51 16.08
C ALA A 790 -1.06 20.89 16.26
N SER A 791 -1.16 19.56 16.42
CA SER A 791 -2.46 18.90 16.68
C SER A 791 -3.13 19.41 17.95
N SER A 792 -2.37 19.67 19.02
CA SER A 792 -2.92 20.22 20.27
C SER A 792 -3.52 21.61 20.06
N ALA A 793 -2.86 22.47 19.29
CA ALA A 793 -3.39 23.80 18.94
C ALA A 793 -4.62 23.70 18.02
N LEU A 794 -4.60 22.83 17.00
CA LEU A 794 -5.71 22.60 16.08
C LEU A 794 -6.97 22.08 16.80
N ILE A 795 -6.82 21.15 17.74
CA ILE A 795 -7.94 20.56 18.50
C ILE A 795 -8.47 21.52 19.55
N SER A 796 -7.58 22.20 20.30
CA SER A 796 -8.00 23.05 21.42
C SER A 796 -8.44 24.46 20.99
N GLY A 797 -8.01 24.92 19.82
CA GLY A 797 -8.16 26.31 19.37
C GLY A 797 -7.39 27.32 20.22
N LYS A 798 -6.54 26.87 21.15
CA LYS A 798 -5.80 27.70 22.11
C LYS A 798 -4.34 27.79 21.71
N LYS A 799 -3.70 28.89 22.12
CA LYS A 799 -2.23 29.04 22.04
C LYS A 799 -1.56 27.95 22.87
N ASP A 800 -0.40 27.51 22.44
CA ASP A 800 0.43 26.61 23.21
C ASP A 800 0.91 27.28 24.52
N SER A 801 1.36 26.46 25.48
CA SER A 801 1.81 26.94 26.79
C SER A 801 3.26 27.45 26.79
N GLY A 802 3.89 27.59 25.62
CA GLY A 802 5.28 27.96 25.45
C GLY A 802 6.27 26.79 25.57
N ARG A 803 7.52 27.16 25.82
CA ARG A 803 8.70 26.28 25.91
C ARG A 803 8.65 25.35 27.11
N TRP A 804 9.27 24.18 27.00
CA TRP A 804 9.34 23.20 28.10
C TRP A 804 10.77 22.78 28.47
N GLY A 805 11.81 23.38 27.87
CA GLY A 805 13.18 22.92 28.05
C GLY A 805 13.32 21.49 27.59
N THR A 806 13.90 20.65 28.46
CA THR A 806 14.00 19.20 28.22
C THR A 806 12.75 18.43 28.65
N ALA A 807 11.76 19.09 29.25
CA ALA A 807 10.58 18.43 29.80
C ALA A 807 9.50 18.15 28.76
N HIS A 808 8.81 17.03 28.90
CA HIS A 808 7.63 16.75 28.10
C HIS A 808 6.42 17.54 28.61
N ALA A 809 5.63 18.13 27.71
CA ALA A 809 4.49 18.99 28.06
C ALA A 809 3.37 18.25 28.83
N SER A 810 3.17 16.97 28.52
CA SER A 810 2.02 16.19 29.01
C SER A 810 2.37 14.94 29.84
N VAL A 811 3.66 14.68 30.08
CA VAL A 811 4.14 13.44 30.72
C VAL A 811 5.19 13.78 31.77
N VAL A 812 5.03 13.25 32.99
CA VAL A 812 5.90 13.54 34.14
C VAL A 812 6.15 12.25 34.94
N PRO A 813 7.40 11.95 35.34
CA PRO A 813 8.64 12.64 34.98
C PRO A 813 9.11 12.24 33.57
N TYR A 814 9.45 13.22 32.73
CA TYR A 814 10.12 12.98 31.46
C TYR A 814 10.91 14.24 31.08
N ARG A 815 12.16 14.31 31.53
CA ARG A 815 13.08 15.44 31.31
C ARG A 815 14.53 15.07 31.60
N ALA A 816 15.45 16.02 31.36
CA ALA A 816 16.78 15.99 31.96
C ALA A 816 16.76 16.57 33.37
N TYR A 817 17.49 15.91 34.27
CA TYR A 817 17.73 16.30 35.66
C TYR A 817 19.22 16.48 35.90
N GLN A 818 19.57 17.43 36.77
CA GLN A 818 20.96 17.61 37.19
C GLN A 818 21.41 16.45 38.10
N THR A 819 22.63 15.96 37.88
CA THR A 819 23.32 15.01 38.76
C THR A 819 24.45 15.71 39.52
N LYS A 820 25.28 14.97 40.26
CA LYS A 820 26.42 15.56 40.98
C LYS A 820 27.45 16.25 40.06
N ASP A 821 27.57 15.81 38.81
CA ASP A 821 28.63 16.22 37.88
C ASP A 821 28.10 16.74 36.53
N THR A 822 27.00 16.21 36.00
CA THR A 822 26.40 16.67 34.72
C THR A 822 24.86 16.61 34.75
N ASN A 823 24.24 15.95 33.76
CA ASN A 823 22.79 15.78 33.65
C ASN A 823 22.46 14.37 33.14
N ILE A 824 21.34 13.84 33.62
CA ILE A 824 20.77 12.57 33.17
C ILE A 824 19.32 12.78 32.72
N ALA A 825 18.97 12.28 31.55
CA ALA A 825 17.60 12.22 31.06
C ALA A 825 16.94 10.92 31.55
N VAL A 826 15.73 11.04 32.10
CA VAL A 826 14.97 9.91 32.67
C VAL A 826 13.53 9.96 32.18
N GLY A 827 13.02 8.82 31.69
CA GLY A 827 11.67 8.69 31.14
C GLY A 827 10.74 7.81 31.99
N GLY A 828 9.94 8.42 32.85
CA GLY A 828 8.82 7.79 33.56
C GLY A 828 7.51 7.86 32.77
N CYS A 829 7.54 7.42 31.50
CA CYS A 829 6.50 7.77 30.51
C CYS A 829 5.10 7.19 30.77
N ASN A 830 4.98 6.27 31.72
CA ASN A 830 3.72 5.71 32.21
C ASN A 830 3.87 5.32 33.69
N ASP A 831 2.76 4.92 34.32
CA ASP A 831 2.74 4.63 35.76
C ASP A 831 3.68 3.47 36.14
N LYS A 832 3.88 2.49 35.26
CA LYS A 832 4.82 1.38 35.46
C LYS A 832 6.27 1.88 35.48
N LEU A 833 6.67 2.66 34.49
CA LEU A 833 8.03 3.21 34.38
C LEU A 833 8.33 4.18 35.53
N TYR A 834 7.34 4.98 35.95
CA TYR A 834 7.46 5.81 37.15
C TYR A 834 7.69 4.95 38.42
N GLY A 835 6.96 3.86 38.57
CA GLY A 835 7.17 2.92 39.69
C GLY A 835 8.60 2.37 39.73
N ILE A 836 9.15 1.96 38.58
CA ILE A 836 10.53 1.47 38.46
C ILE A 836 11.53 2.57 38.86
N LEU A 837 11.30 3.81 38.43
CA LEU A 837 12.14 4.95 38.79
C LEU A 837 12.17 5.16 40.32
N CYS A 838 11.00 5.17 40.96
CA CYS A 838 10.87 5.29 42.42
C CYS A 838 11.66 4.19 43.14
N ASP A 839 11.52 2.94 42.69
CA ASP A 839 12.22 1.80 43.28
C ASP A 839 13.75 1.94 43.12
N LYS A 840 14.23 2.34 41.94
CA LYS A 840 15.67 2.49 41.65
C LYS A 840 16.33 3.69 42.33
N ILE A 841 15.60 4.78 42.54
CA ILE A 841 16.06 5.93 43.34
C ILE A 841 16.03 5.62 44.85
N GLY A 842 15.40 4.51 45.26
CA GLY A 842 15.31 4.11 46.66
C GLY A 842 14.20 4.82 47.43
N LYS A 843 13.15 5.23 46.72
CA LYS A 843 11.95 5.91 47.25
C LYS A 843 10.65 5.20 46.82
N PRO A 844 10.50 3.91 47.11
CA PRO A 844 9.33 3.13 46.68
C PRO A 844 8.00 3.72 47.17
N GLU A 845 8.00 4.47 48.28
CA GLU A 845 6.81 5.11 48.85
C GLU A 845 6.19 6.17 47.93
N TRP A 846 6.97 6.77 47.01
CA TRP A 846 6.49 7.81 46.09
C TRP A 846 5.46 7.29 45.09
N LYS A 847 5.55 6.03 44.66
CA LYS A 847 4.61 5.46 43.68
C LYS A 847 3.20 5.25 44.25
N THR A 848 3.07 5.24 45.57
CA THR A 848 1.79 5.13 46.29
C THR A 848 1.29 6.46 46.87
N ASP A 849 2.07 7.54 46.76
CA ASP A 849 1.65 8.88 47.19
C ASP A 849 0.47 9.34 46.34
N ALA A 850 -0.64 9.74 46.99
CA ALA A 850 -1.87 10.17 46.33
C ALA A 850 -1.67 11.32 45.31
N ARG A 851 -0.57 12.06 45.40
CA ARG A 851 -0.21 13.13 44.44
C ARG A 851 0.42 12.61 43.15
N PHE A 852 0.96 11.37 43.12
CA PHE A 852 1.82 10.88 42.04
C PHE A 852 1.41 9.54 41.40
N VAL A 853 0.31 8.92 41.86
CA VAL A 853 -0.12 7.59 41.41
C VAL A 853 -0.32 7.51 39.89
N THR A 854 -0.95 8.52 39.27
CA THR A 854 -1.22 8.54 37.83
C THR A 854 -0.51 9.70 37.16
N ASN A 855 -0.24 9.59 35.85
CA ASN A 855 0.39 10.67 35.08
C ASN A 855 -0.37 12.00 35.20
N ALA A 856 -1.71 11.98 35.19
CA ALA A 856 -2.50 13.21 35.34
C ALA A 856 -2.25 13.91 36.68
N LEU A 857 -2.12 13.14 37.77
CA LEU A 857 -1.80 13.66 39.09
C LEU A 857 -0.36 14.15 39.15
N ARG A 858 0.59 13.45 38.51
CA ARG A 858 1.99 13.90 38.37
C ARG A 858 2.11 15.20 37.59
N VAL A 859 1.36 15.36 36.50
CA VAL A 859 1.29 16.60 35.73
C VAL A 859 0.75 17.75 36.58
N LYS A 860 -0.31 17.50 37.37
CA LYS A 860 -0.88 18.51 38.30
C LYS A 860 0.11 18.93 39.40
N ASN A 861 0.97 18.02 39.84
CA ASN A 861 1.94 18.24 40.93
C ASN A 861 3.40 18.29 40.44
N ARG A 862 3.62 18.64 39.16
CA ARG A 862 4.92 18.53 38.46
C ARG A 862 6.07 19.17 39.23
N ASP A 863 5.92 20.43 39.61
CA ASP A 863 7.01 21.21 40.23
C ASP A 863 7.48 20.57 41.55
N THR A 864 6.57 19.91 42.26
CA THR A 864 6.93 19.17 43.48
C THR A 864 7.67 17.89 43.13
N LEU A 865 7.16 17.10 42.18
CA LEU A 865 7.74 15.80 41.83
C LEU A 865 9.12 15.94 41.15
N ASP A 866 9.25 16.86 40.19
CA ASP A 866 10.51 17.09 39.49
C ASP A 866 11.61 17.53 40.47
N ARG A 867 11.28 18.40 41.43
CA ARG A 867 12.22 18.87 42.44
C ARG A 867 12.73 17.74 43.34
N ILE A 868 11.82 16.92 43.89
CA ILE A 868 12.25 15.82 44.77
C ILE A 868 13.03 14.74 44.02
N ILE A 869 12.71 14.48 42.74
CA ILE A 869 13.51 13.56 41.90
C ILE A 869 14.90 14.15 41.67
N GLU A 870 15.00 15.44 41.33
CA GLU A 870 16.28 16.08 41.08
C GLU A 870 17.17 16.15 42.34
N ASP A 871 16.58 16.43 43.51
CA ASP A 871 17.30 16.46 44.78
C ASP A 871 17.99 15.11 45.07
N GLU A 872 17.31 14.00 44.76
CA GLU A 872 17.90 12.67 44.89
C GLU A 872 18.94 12.39 43.80
N LEU A 873 18.67 12.73 42.54
CA LEU A 873 19.61 12.51 41.44
C LEU A 873 20.91 13.32 41.58
N LYS A 874 20.90 14.46 42.28
CA LYS A 874 22.10 15.23 42.62
C LYS A 874 23.06 14.53 43.59
N THR A 875 22.62 13.47 44.27
CA THR A 875 23.44 12.80 45.30
C THR A 875 24.55 11.91 44.74
N LYS A 876 24.44 11.48 43.47
CA LYS A 876 25.42 10.62 42.79
C LYS A 876 25.83 11.22 41.44
N THR A 877 26.98 10.78 40.95
CA THR A 877 27.46 11.11 39.60
C THR A 877 26.54 10.50 38.54
N THR A 878 26.55 11.06 37.33
CA THR A 878 25.80 10.50 36.19
C THR A 878 26.16 9.05 35.95
N LYS A 879 27.45 8.70 36.01
CA LYS A 879 27.92 7.31 35.81
C LYS A 879 27.31 6.33 36.83
N GLU A 880 27.33 6.69 38.12
CA GLU A 880 26.72 5.85 39.16
C GLU A 880 25.22 5.65 38.93
N TRP A 881 24.49 6.68 38.46
CA TRP A 881 23.07 6.52 38.13
C TRP A 881 22.83 5.66 36.89
N LEU A 882 23.66 5.78 35.85
CA LEU A 882 23.60 4.88 34.69
C LEU A 882 23.74 3.42 35.13
N GLU A 883 24.71 3.12 36.00
CA GLU A 883 24.93 1.78 36.55
C GLU A 883 23.73 1.29 37.40
N ILE A 884 23.09 2.17 38.18
CA ILE A 884 21.91 1.84 38.97
C ILE A 884 20.69 1.52 38.08
N PHE A 885 20.51 2.29 37.01
CA PHE A 885 19.40 2.12 36.08
C PHE A 885 19.63 0.99 35.06
N GLU A 886 20.85 0.47 34.94
CA GLU A 886 21.18 -0.66 34.07
C GLU A 886 20.28 -1.88 34.32
N GLY A 887 19.77 -2.45 33.22
CA GLY A 887 18.85 -3.58 33.24
C GLY A 887 17.46 -3.31 33.84
N SER A 888 17.13 -2.06 34.20
CA SER A 888 15.83 -1.73 34.81
C SER A 888 14.63 -1.82 33.85
N GLY A 889 14.89 -1.81 32.55
CA GLY A 889 13.84 -1.70 31.52
C GLY A 889 13.26 -0.29 31.36
N MET A 890 13.76 0.72 32.09
CA MET A 890 13.35 2.11 31.92
C MET A 890 14.19 2.85 30.88
N PRO A 891 13.66 3.86 30.18
CA PRO A 891 14.47 4.76 29.36
C PRO A 891 15.27 5.75 30.23
N TYR A 892 16.59 5.73 30.10
CA TYR A 892 17.51 6.70 30.71
C TYR A 892 18.73 6.92 29.81
N ALA A 893 19.36 8.10 29.89
CA ALA A 893 20.58 8.41 29.15
C ALA A 893 21.34 9.58 29.79
N ALA A 894 22.67 9.59 29.68
CA ALA A 894 23.46 10.77 29.97
C ALA A 894 23.25 11.85 28.89
N VAL A 895 23.25 13.12 29.29
CA VAL A 895 23.29 14.24 28.34
C VAL A 895 24.75 14.50 27.97
N ASN A 896 25.17 14.02 26.79
CA ASN A 896 26.55 14.15 26.30
C ASN A 896 26.75 15.44 25.49
N ASP A 897 27.98 15.95 25.47
CA ASP A 897 28.42 16.90 24.45
C ASP A 897 28.77 16.19 23.12
N ILE A 898 29.19 16.95 22.10
CA ILE A 898 29.50 16.39 20.77
C ILE A 898 30.73 15.49 20.81
N GLN A 899 31.77 15.83 21.60
CA GLN A 899 32.98 15.01 21.72
C GLN A 899 32.69 13.68 22.43
N GLY A 900 31.90 13.71 23.51
CA GLY A 900 31.39 12.52 24.18
C GLY A 900 30.53 11.67 23.24
N THR A 901 29.69 12.30 22.41
CA THR A 901 28.83 11.58 21.46
C THR A 901 29.63 10.84 20.39
N ILE A 902 30.60 11.49 19.72
CA ILE A 902 31.37 10.85 18.64
C ILE A 902 32.31 9.75 19.16
N ASN A 903 32.71 9.81 20.43
CA ASN A 903 33.53 8.78 21.08
C ASN A 903 32.70 7.77 21.89
N HIS A 904 31.36 7.86 21.88
CA HIS A 904 30.50 6.97 22.65
C HIS A 904 30.64 5.53 22.15
N GLU A 905 30.72 4.57 23.08
CA GLU A 905 30.93 3.14 22.76
C GLU A 905 29.92 2.63 21.74
N HIS A 906 28.64 2.92 21.93
CA HIS A 906 27.58 2.56 20.98
C HIS A 906 27.74 3.20 19.59
N VAL A 907 28.22 4.44 19.49
CA VAL A 907 28.41 5.15 18.21
C VAL A 907 29.55 4.50 17.43
N LEU A 908 30.66 4.19 18.11
CA LEU A 908 31.80 3.48 17.54
C LEU A 908 31.43 2.04 17.14
N ALA A 909 30.76 1.29 18.04
CA ALA A 909 30.30 -0.08 17.78
C ALA A 909 29.33 -0.18 16.59
N ARG A 910 28.57 0.88 16.33
CA ARG A 910 27.66 0.98 15.17
C ARG A 910 28.32 1.54 13.91
N ASN A 911 29.64 1.70 13.89
CA ASN A 911 30.40 2.23 12.76
C ASN A 911 29.80 3.54 12.24
N MET A 912 29.60 4.51 13.14
CA MET A 912 29.05 5.83 12.81
C MET A 912 30.13 6.88 12.55
N ILE A 913 31.41 6.59 12.82
CA ILE A 913 32.56 7.43 12.49
C ILE A 913 33.47 6.62 11.58
N GLU A 914 33.76 7.15 10.40
CA GLU A 914 34.59 6.50 9.39
C GLU A 914 35.74 7.43 8.99
N GLU A 915 36.94 6.89 8.83
CA GLU A 915 38.13 7.62 8.40
C GLU A 915 38.34 7.40 6.91
N ILE A 916 38.65 8.47 6.17
CA ILE A 916 38.89 8.43 4.72
C ILE A 916 40.03 9.38 4.35
N ASP A 917 40.82 9.00 3.36
CA ASP A 917 41.87 9.85 2.79
C ASP A 917 41.27 10.89 1.84
N HIS A 918 41.46 12.17 2.15
CA HIS A 918 41.07 13.30 1.31
C HIS A 918 42.27 13.76 0.46
N PRO A 919 42.11 13.99 -0.86
CA PRO A 919 43.22 14.32 -1.76
C PRO A 919 44.02 15.55 -1.34
N SER A 920 43.35 16.56 -0.75
CA SER A 920 44.00 17.80 -0.32
C SER A 920 44.24 17.93 1.18
N CYS A 921 43.60 17.10 2.02
CA CYS A 921 43.61 17.26 3.49
C CYS A 921 44.19 16.05 4.23
N GLY A 922 44.54 14.97 3.52
CA GLY A 922 44.98 13.72 4.14
C GLY A 922 43.85 13.00 4.88
N PRO A 923 44.15 12.19 5.91
CA PRO A 923 43.15 11.43 6.66
C PRO A 923 42.17 12.35 7.40
N ILE A 924 40.87 12.22 7.12
CA ILE A 924 39.79 12.93 7.80
C ILE A 924 38.74 11.96 8.34
N LYS A 925 38.05 12.34 9.43
CA LYS A 925 36.95 11.57 10.01
C LYS A 925 35.60 12.16 9.63
N LEU A 926 34.68 11.32 9.16
CA LEU A 926 33.34 11.69 8.73
C LEU A 926 32.28 10.87 9.47
N VAL A 927 31.08 11.44 9.62
CA VAL A 927 29.92 10.72 10.17
C VAL A 927 29.33 9.79 9.09
N ASN A 928 29.33 8.50 9.37
CA ASN A 928 28.86 7.43 8.48
C ASN A 928 27.32 7.43 8.33
N HIS A 929 26.80 6.56 7.46
CA HIS A 929 25.39 6.42 7.18
C HIS A 929 24.62 5.77 8.36
N PRO A 930 23.49 6.39 8.80
CA PRO A 930 22.74 5.92 9.97
C PRO A 930 21.96 4.61 9.77
N VAL A 931 21.57 4.25 8.54
CA VAL A 931 20.78 3.03 8.28
C VAL A 931 21.71 1.85 8.01
N LYS A 932 21.47 0.73 8.69
CA LYS A 932 22.21 -0.53 8.49
C LYS A 932 21.27 -1.53 7.83
N TYR A 933 21.61 -1.96 6.62
CA TYR A 933 20.79 -2.88 5.84
C TYR A 933 21.28 -4.32 6.01
N SER A 934 20.37 -5.29 5.87
CA SER A 934 20.71 -6.71 5.96
C SER A 934 21.42 -7.26 4.71
N ARG A 935 21.32 -6.54 3.58
CA ARG A 935 21.88 -6.96 2.28
C ARG A 935 22.77 -5.90 1.65
N ALA A 936 22.29 -4.66 1.56
CA ALA A 936 23.10 -3.54 1.08
C ALA A 936 24.15 -3.15 2.12
N GLN A 937 25.31 -2.67 1.65
CA GLN A 937 26.36 -2.14 2.51
C GLN A 937 26.63 -0.68 2.15
N PRO A 938 25.83 0.24 2.68
CA PRO A 938 26.02 1.67 2.44
C PRO A 938 27.34 2.12 3.06
N LYS A 939 28.22 2.78 2.29
CA LYS A 939 29.58 3.18 2.70
C LYS A 939 29.99 4.53 2.09
N ILE A 940 31.00 5.16 2.70
CA ILE A 940 31.69 6.31 2.09
C ILE A 940 32.62 5.75 1.01
N ARG A 941 32.22 5.89 -0.26
CA ARG A 941 32.94 5.40 -1.44
C ARG A 941 34.04 6.36 -1.88
N THR A 942 33.75 7.67 -1.86
CA THR A 942 34.69 8.72 -2.24
C THR A 942 34.67 9.85 -1.22
N PRO A 943 35.82 10.50 -0.97
CA PRO A 943 35.88 11.68 -0.14
C PRO A 943 35.07 12.83 -0.77
N PRO A 944 34.70 13.87 0.01
CA PRO A 944 34.23 15.13 -0.57
C PRO A 944 35.19 15.62 -1.66
N PRO A 945 34.70 16.09 -2.83
CA PRO A 945 35.57 16.43 -3.94
C PRO A 945 36.22 17.82 -3.80
N MET A 946 37.40 17.99 -4.39
CA MET A 946 37.99 19.31 -4.64
C MET A 946 37.15 20.09 -5.67
N LEU A 947 37.34 21.41 -5.74
CA LEU A 947 36.62 22.27 -6.67
C LEU A 947 36.85 21.81 -8.11
N GLY A 948 35.77 21.40 -8.78
CA GLY A 948 35.80 20.98 -10.18
C GLY A 948 36.61 19.73 -10.45
N GLU A 949 36.95 18.92 -9.44
CA GLU A 949 37.83 17.75 -9.54
C GLU A 949 37.42 16.79 -10.68
N HIS A 950 36.12 16.64 -10.90
CA HIS A 950 35.57 15.68 -11.86
C HIS A 950 35.08 16.35 -13.14
N THR A 951 35.41 17.63 -13.37
CA THR A 951 34.88 18.40 -14.51
C THR A 951 35.28 17.79 -15.85
N THR A 952 36.57 17.50 -16.04
CA THR A 952 37.07 16.86 -17.27
C THR A 952 36.54 15.44 -17.42
N GLU A 953 36.46 14.67 -16.34
CA GLU A 953 35.90 13.31 -16.34
C GLU A 953 34.45 13.31 -16.80
N VAL A 954 33.58 14.13 -16.21
CA VAL A 954 32.16 14.21 -16.55
C VAL A 954 31.95 14.65 -17.99
N LEU A 955 32.67 15.66 -18.48
CA LEU A 955 32.50 16.14 -19.85
C LEU A 955 32.97 15.10 -20.88
N ARG A 956 34.07 14.41 -20.62
CA ARG A 956 34.62 13.41 -21.52
C ARG A 956 33.81 12.12 -21.51
N GLU A 957 33.52 11.58 -20.33
CA GLU A 957 32.95 10.23 -20.19
C GLU A 957 31.43 10.20 -20.31
N LEU A 958 30.73 11.28 -19.90
CA LEU A 958 29.27 11.30 -19.91
C LEU A 958 28.68 12.07 -21.11
N LEU A 959 29.41 13.07 -21.62
CA LEU A 959 28.95 13.94 -22.71
C LEU A 959 29.77 13.84 -24.00
N ASP A 960 30.80 12.98 -24.03
CA ASP A 960 31.63 12.72 -25.21
C ASP A 960 32.37 13.96 -25.77
N TYR A 961 32.72 14.93 -24.91
CA TYR A 961 33.50 16.12 -25.33
C TYR A 961 34.95 15.75 -25.65
N SER A 962 35.51 16.35 -26.69
CA SER A 962 36.93 16.18 -27.04
C SER A 962 37.83 16.98 -26.11
N GLU A 963 39.13 16.62 -26.05
CA GLU A 963 40.11 17.42 -25.31
C GLU A 963 40.18 18.87 -25.80
N GLU A 964 40.01 19.09 -27.10
CA GLU A 964 40.01 20.41 -27.71
C GLU A 964 38.82 21.26 -27.22
N ASP A 965 37.63 20.66 -27.15
CA ASP A 965 36.42 21.32 -26.62
C ASP A 965 36.59 21.68 -25.13
N ILE A 966 37.13 20.76 -24.34
CA ILE A 966 37.35 20.95 -22.90
C ILE A 966 38.35 22.07 -22.65
N GLN A 967 39.45 22.13 -23.40
CA GLN A 967 40.42 23.24 -23.29
C GLN A 967 39.83 24.57 -23.72
N GLY A 968 38.99 24.58 -24.77
CA GLY A 968 38.21 25.75 -25.18
C GLY A 968 37.36 26.28 -24.03
N LEU A 969 36.55 25.41 -23.40
CA LEU A 969 35.67 25.77 -22.29
C LEU A 969 36.44 26.27 -21.04
N LYS A 970 37.63 25.73 -20.75
CA LYS A 970 38.51 26.23 -19.67
C LYS A 970 39.04 27.62 -19.97
N SER A 971 39.48 27.86 -21.21
CA SER A 971 39.98 29.18 -21.63
C SER A 971 38.90 30.27 -21.54
N GLU A 972 37.64 29.91 -21.81
CA GLU A 972 36.46 30.77 -21.67
C GLU A 972 35.98 30.96 -20.23
N LYS A 973 36.58 30.23 -19.26
CA LYS A 973 36.13 30.15 -17.87
C LYS A 973 34.67 29.70 -17.74
N THR A 974 34.14 28.96 -18.72
CA THR A 974 32.86 28.28 -18.60
C THR A 974 32.96 27.14 -17.60
N ILE A 975 34.11 26.46 -17.56
CA ILE A 975 34.42 25.39 -16.60
C ILE A 975 35.69 25.66 -15.80
N ALA A 976 35.88 24.91 -14.71
CA ALA A 976 37.03 25.01 -13.79
C ALA A 976 38.36 24.58 -14.44
#